data_AF-A0AA37GMG8-F1
#
_entry.id   AF-A0AA37GMG8-F1
#
_cell.length_a   1.000
_cell.length_b   1.000
_cell.length_c   1.000
_cell.angle_alpha   90.00
_cell.angle_beta   90.00
_cell.angle_gamma   90.00
#
_symmetry.space_group_name_H-M   'P 1'
#
loop_
_entity.id
_entity.type
_entity.pdbx_description
1 polymer ?
#
loop_
_entity_poly.entity_id
_entity_poly.type
_entity_poly.pdbx_seq_one_letter_code
_entity_poly.pdbx_strand_id
1 'polypeptide(L)'
;MAFQWKAFDFFDVSQVRLADEETRIFFESNEIASVCSGSDSLFLGSYDGYVRIVGSSWKVVKSFQAHEVGTITHMRQIEGTSLLVTVAEDLSSEPVLKIWALDKLVKKTNMPTCLSTLHISNGKKQFPISAIDVLDNLTQVAVGFANGTVTLIRGDLINDLGARQRTVHESEEPITGVELMTDSQGLTTLFISTTARILKLSISKRGHSSPPKTVEDMGCHVDCMTVDKKTGDVVVAREDAIYTYTLEGRGAPRAYESAKRLVSIYQDYVALICPPSSSTTDKPTDTMRRRFGGGAADALFNASTFVLLEPDLRVLGHTQSLISPFKAIFQIWGDLFILTQDGKVNRYHEKSLQQRLEMLYQRNMFPLAIELAQKSGMDSTQQSGIFRRFGDHLYQKADYDGAMVQYIKAIDTTEPSQVIRKYLEQLHEHRKATSDHTTLLLNCYAKLKDIDKLEAFIKSPGDLKFDLETAISMCRQGGYYDQAAYLAKKHGEIDLVVDILIEDSKSYDEALDFIWHQDPEVAYPCLKKYARVLIENCPKDATTVFVDYYTGKYRPRLHFVPIEDNGETVAAGGMVAGAASAVQNLSNFLPLPYMNTSSLQSPSTPGNGTTAINGDAQIILNPDDIPVPKYTPPPPRTAFSSFIDHPDEFIVFLEACLEEKGLKESDRTDLYTTLFEMYLHKSNEKKGEQHREEWENKAKKLIEGEDIPMESSNVLLLSHLSDFKDGTTLVKEQSGLLFDIFRSYTSAKDTRGAIKALRKYGPEEPQLYPAALAYLTSDPRILEEAGSEELSAVLNKIDKDGLMAPLQVIQTLVGQSGSSGGVATMGMIKPYLHETIERERKEIAANRRRISAFRSETEQKRAELADLGSKPAVFQSTRCAVCTAPLDLPAVHFLCKHSFHQRCLRAEGECPQCANDNATIRALRKTQIETAGKHELFKAELERSEDRFATVAEWFGRGVMGAPSADAA
;
A
#
# COMPACT_ATOMS: atom_id res chain seq x y z
N MET A 1 -32.36 0.58 16.71
CA MET A 1 -32.23 -0.59 15.82
C MET A 1 -31.71 -1.75 16.66
N ALA A 2 -32.24 -2.96 16.51
CA ALA A 2 -31.64 -4.12 17.16
C ALA A 2 -30.25 -4.36 16.52
N PHE A 3 -29.19 -4.35 17.33
CA PHE A 3 -27.82 -4.53 16.84
C PHE A 3 -27.59 -6.02 16.56
N GLN A 4 -27.92 -6.45 15.33
CA GLN A 4 -27.83 -7.85 14.94
C GLN A 4 -26.35 -8.26 14.74
N TRP A 5 -25.90 -9.19 15.57
CA TRP A 5 -24.59 -9.82 15.48
C TRP A 5 -24.50 -10.73 14.25
N LYS A 6 -23.33 -10.73 13.59
CA LYS A 6 -23.11 -11.51 12.35
C LYS A 6 -22.32 -12.78 12.66
N ALA A 7 -22.90 -13.96 12.43
CA ALA A 7 -22.26 -15.24 12.74
C ALA A 7 -21.41 -15.79 11.60
N PHE A 8 -20.16 -16.13 11.91
CA PHE A 8 -19.19 -16.80 11.05
C PHE A 8 -18.49 -17.90 11.84
N ASP A 9 -17.91 -18.89 11.17
CA ASP A 9 -17.12 -19.95 11.82
C ASP A 9 -15.62 -19.69 11.63
N PHE A 10 -15.11 -18.74 12.40
CA PHE A 10 -13.69 -18.35 12.44
C PHE A 10 -12.80 -19.33 13.20
N PHE A 11 -13.37 -20.38 13.78
CA PHE A 11 -12.65 -21.41 14.52
C PHE A 11 -12.80 -22.78 13.87
N ASP A 12 -11.71 -23.57 13.90
CA ASP A 12 -11.73 -24.99 13.61
C ASP A 12 -11.87 -25.78 14.92
N VAL A 13 -12.99 -26.50 15.04
CA VAL A 13 -13.32 -27.30 16.22
C VAL A 13 -12.84 -28.73 16.02
N SER A 14 -12.01 -29.22 16.94
CA SER A 14 -11.53 -30.60 16.94
C SER A 14 -11.63 -31.21 18.33
N GLN A 15 -12.24 -32.40 18.44
CA GLN A 15 -12.23 -33.14 19.70
C GLN A 15 -10.83 -33.73 19.93
N VAL A 16 -10.25 -33.48 21.10
CA VAL A 16 -8.93 -33.98 21.47
C VAL A 16 -8.96 -35.49 21.68
N ARG A 17 -7.98 -36.21 21.11
CA ARG A 17 -7.74 -37.62 21.41
C ARG A 17 -6.77 -37.73 22.58
N LEU A 18 -7.29 -37.97 23.78
CA LEU A 18 -6.50 -38.28 24.97
C LEU A 18 -5.63 -39.53 24.70
N ALA A 19 -4.33 -39.45 25.00
CA ALA A 19 -3.35 -40.40 24.51
C ALA A 19 -3.29 -41.72 25.30
N ASP A 20 -3.51 -41.68 26.61
CA ASP A 20 -3.40 -42.83 27.51
C ASP A 20 -4.76 -43.26 28.06
N GLU A 21 -4.94 -44.55 28.30
CA GLU A 21 -6.20 -45.11 28.81
C GLU A 21 -6.47 -44.62 30.25
N GLU A 22 -5.44 -44.51 31.08
CA GLU A 22 -5.51 -43.90 32.41
C GLU A 22 -5.97 -42.43 32.37
N THR A 23 -5.52 -41.65 31.37
CA THR A 23 -5.95 -40.26 31.25
C THR A 23 -7.37 -40.13 30.72
N ARG A 24 -7.83 -41.06 29.86
CA ARG A 24 -9.25 -41.13 29.47
C ARG A 24 -10.15 -41.43 30.66
N ILE A 25 -9.85 -42.49 31.41
CA ILE A 25 -10.64 -42.89 32.59
C ILE A 25 -10.74 -41.74 33.59
N PHE A 26 -9.65 -41.01 33.86
CA PHE A 26 -9.68 -39.87 34.79
C PHE A 26 -10.51 -38.68 34.31
N PHE A 27 -10.51 -38.38 33.00
CA PHE A 27 -11.37 -37.33 32.45
C PHE A 27 -12.85 -37.78 32.46
N GLU A 28 -13.12 -39.04 32.12
CA GLU A 28 -14.47 -39.64 32.10
C GLU A 28 -15.06 -39.88 33.50
N SER A 29 -14.23 -40.08 34.54
CA SER A 29 -14.70 -40.29 35.93
C SER A 29 -15.18 -39.02 36.63
N ASN A 30 -15.06 -37.85 35.99
CA ASN A 30 -15.49 -36.54 36.51
C ASN A 30 -14.87 -36.17 37.88
N GLU A 31 -13.71 -36.75 38.23
CA GLU A 31 -12.94 -36.47 39.46
C GLU A 31 -12.29 -35.08 39.49
N ILE A 32 -12.31 -34.35 38.36
CA ILE A 32 -11.71 -33.02 38.21
C ILE A 32 -12.58 -32.01 38.97
N ALA A 33 -12.04 -31.39 40.02
CA ALA A 33 -12.67 -30.31 40.77
C ALA A 33 -12.39 -28.93 40.14
N SER A 34 -11.12 -28.67 39.80
CA SER A 34 -10.67 -27.40 39.24
C SER A 34 -9.63 -27.61 38.14
N VAL A 35 -9.54 -26.64 37.21
CA VAL A 35 -8.63 -26.66 36.06
C VAL A 35 -7.87 -25.33 36.03
N CYS A 36 -6.55 -25.39 35.82
CA CYS A 36 -5.72 -24.21 35.69
C CYS A 36 -4.78 -24.34 34.48
N SER A 37 -4.77 -23.30 33.64
CA SER A 37 -3.84 -23.16 32.52
C SER A 37 -2.46 -22.76 33.03
N GLY A 38 -1.44 -23.50 32.63
CA GLY A 38 -0.05 -23.14 32.89
C GLY A 38 0.68 -22.60 31.67
N SER A 39 1.95 -22.23 31.86
CA SER A 39 2.82 -21.74 30.78
C SER A 39 3.11 -22.81 29.70
N ASP A 40 3.25 -24.07 30.11
CA ASP A 40 3.56 -25.21 29.22
C ASP A 40 2.74 -26.48 29.56
N SER A 41 2.06 -26.52 30.71
CA SER A 41 1.31 -27.69 31.18
C SER A 41 -0.06 -27.30 31.75
N LEU A 42 -1.02 -28.20 31.64
CA LEU A 42 -2.35 -28.07 32.20
C LEU A 42 -2.39 -28.70 33.61
N PHE A 43 -2.98 -28.01 34.58
CA PHE A 43 -3.09 -28.48 35.95
C PHE A 43 -4.54 -28.87 36.25
N LEU A 44 -4.73 -30.09 36.74
CA LEU A 44 -6.03 -30.66 37.09
C LEU A 44 -6.04 -30.96 38.60
N GLY A 45 -6.88 -30.22 39.33
CA GLY A 45 -7.14 -30.42 40.74
C GLY A 45 -8.30 -31.38 40.91
N SER A 46 -8.18 -32.34 41.81
CA SER A 46 -9.22 -33.35 42.09
C SER A 46 -9.93 -33.09 43.41
N TYR A 47 -11.08 -33.76 43.59
CA TYR A 47 -11.81 -33.73 44.85
C TYR A 47 -11.00 -34.37 46.02
N ASP A 48 -10.11 -35.31 45.72
CA ASP A 48 -9.27 -36.02 46.73
C ASP A 48 -7.97 -35.28 47.10
N GLY A 49 -7.84 -33.99 46.79
CA GLY A 49 -6.65 -33.20 47.16
C GLY A 49 -5.39 -33.45 46.29
N TYR A 50 -5.48 -34.24 45.21
CA TYR A 50 -4.39 -34.44 44.25
C TYR A 50 -4.40 -33.39 43.12
N VAL A 51 -3.20 -32.96 42.73
CA VAL A 51 -2.93 -32.18 41.52
C VAL A 51 -2.22 -33.07 40.49
N ARG A 52 -2.76 -33.13 39.28
CA ARG A 52 -2.18 -33.84 38.13
C ARG A 52 -1.74 -32.81 37.08
N ILE A 53 -0.53 -32.97 36.55
CA ILE A 53 0.09 -32.10 35.55
C ILE A 53 0.04 -32.82 34.20
N VAL A 54 -0.59 -32.22 33.19
CA VAL A 54 -0.77 -32.78 31.84
C VAL A 54 0.04 -31.96 30.82
N GLY A 55 0.88 -32.64 30.03
CA GLY A 55 1.69 -32.00 28.99
C GLY A 55 0.98 -31.93 27.63
N SER A 56 1.64 -31.28 26.65
CA SER A 56 1.13 -31.08 25.28
C SER A 56 0.75 -32.35 24.52
N SER A 57 1.28 -33.51 24.92
CA SER A 57 0.91 -34.83 24.41
C SER A 57 -0.38 -35.42 25.01
N TRP A 58 -1.09 -34.67 25.86
CA TRP A 58 -2.27 -35.12 26.63
C TRP A 58 -1.99 -36.35 27.53
N LYS A 59 -0.76 -36.43 28.03
CA LYS A 59 -0.28 -37.40 29.01
C LYS A 59 -0.08 -36.74 30.38
N VAL A 60 -0.41 -37.44 31.46
CA VAL A 60 -0.09 -36.99 32.82
C VAL A 60 1.42 -37.16 33.03
N VAL A 61 2.12 -36.04 33.18
CA VAL A 61 3.58 -36.00 33.37
C VAL A 61 3.93 -36.27 34.84
N LYS A 62 3.12 -35.75 35.77
CA LYS A 62 3.26 -35.95 37.22
C LYS A 62 1.90 -35.88 37.92
N SER A 63 1.77 -36.60 39.02
CA SER A 63 0.66 -36.49 39.97
C SER A 63 1.22 -36.35 41.39
N PHE A 64 0.73 -35.40 42.18
CA PHE A 64 1.12 -35.24 43.57
C PHE A 64 -0.06 -34.87 44.47
N GLN A 65 -0.02 -35.31 45.72
CA GLN A 65 -0.99 -34.90 46.72
C GLN A 65 -0.63 -33.49 47.22
N ALA A 66 -1.50 -32.51 46.98
CA ALA A 66 -1.31 -31.14 47.45
C ALA A 66 -1.96 -30.95 48.83
N HIS A 67 -3.13 -31.55 49.06
CA HIS A 67 -3.85 -31.47 50.32
C HIS A 67 -4.23 -32.86 50.83
N GLU A 68 -4.14 -33.03 52.15
CA GLU A 68 -4.44 -34.31 52.81
C GLU A 68 -5.95 -34.50 53.02
N VAL A 69 -6.68 -33.39 53.12
CA VAL A 69 -8.13 -33.29 53.30
C VAL A 69 -8.62 -32.07 52.52
N GLY A 70 -9.83 -32.15 51.97
CA GLY A 70 -10.50 -31.04 51.28
C GLY A 70 -10.34 -31.07 49.75
N THR A 71 -11.36 -30.56 49.08
CA THR A 71 -11.45 -30.47 47.63
C THR A 71 -10.65 -29.27 47.12
N ILE A 72 -9.92 -29.41 46.00
CA ILE A 72 -9.18 -28.27 45.43
C ILE A 72 -10.14 -27.40 44.61
N THR A 73 -10.71 -26.37 45.23
CA THR A 73 -11.69 -25.48 44.61
C THR A 73 -11.06 -24.48 43.65
N HIS A 74 -9.88 -23.95 43.98
CA HIS A 74 -9.17 -22.99 43.13
C HIS A 74 -7.68 -23.32 42.97
N MET A 75 -7.15 -23.06 41.77
CA MET A 75 -5.73 -23.16 41.44
C MET A 75 -5.32 -22.02 40.51
N ARG A 76 -4.10 -21.49 40.70
CA ARG A 76 -3.48 -20.52 39.79
C ARG A 76 -1.98 -20.77 39.69
N GLN A 77 -1.48 -21.11 38.50
CA GLN A 77 -0.05 -20.99 38.20
C GLN A 77 0.24 -19.53 37.83
N ILE A 78 1.39 -19.03 38.26
CA ILE A 78 1.90 -17.72 37.84
C ILE A 78 2.61 -17.88 36.51
N GLU A 79 2.17 -17.13 35.51
CA GLU A 79 2.77 -17.16 34.17
C GLU A 79 4.26 -16.80 34.20
N GLY A 80 5.07 -17.53 33.43
CA GLY A 80 6.52 -17.36 33.40
C GLY A 80 7.29 -17.90 34.61
N THR A 81 6.64 -18.50 35.62
CA THR A 81 7.32 -19.12 36.77
C THR A 81 6.85 -20.54 37.05
N SER A 82 7.61 -21.30 37.83
CA SER A 82 7.25 -22.65 38.29
C SER A 82 6.42 -22.67 39.58
N LEU A 83 5.75 -21.56 39.91
CA LEU A 83 4.97 -21.42 41.14
C LEU A 83 3.49 -21.70 40.89
N LEU A 84 2.93 -22.64 41.65
CA LEU A 84 1.52 -23.02 41.63
C LEU A 84 0.87 -22.72 42.99
N VAL A 85 -0.18 -21.90 42.97
CA VAL A 85 -1.07 -21.68 44.13
C VAL A 85 -2.22 -22.68 44.07
N THR A 86 -2.52 -23.30 45.19
CA THR A 86 -3.64 -24.24 45.36
C THR A 86 -4.43 -23.84 46.61
N VAL A 87 -5.75 -23.81 46.52
CA VAL A 87 -6.64 -23.63 47.67
C VAL A 87 -7.52 -24.87 47.80
N ALA A 88 -7.58 -25.42 49.02
CA ALA A 88 -8.48 -26.52 49.35
C ALA A 88 -9.52 -26.13 50.39
N GLU A 89 -10.73 -26.66 50.22
CA GLU A 89 -11.88 -26.44 51.08
C GLU A 89 -12.57 -27.77 51.40
N ASP A 90 -12.90 -27.95 52.68
CA ASP A 90 -13.67 -29.08 53.21
C ASP A 90 -15.00 -28.63 53.86
N LEU A 91 -15.28 -27.32 53.87
CA LEU A 91 -16.37 -26.63 54.59
C LEU A 91 -16.39 -26.81 56.12
N SER A 92 -15.78 -27.88 56.66
CA SER A 92 -15.64 -28.18 58.08
C SER A 92 -14.52 -27.39 58.77
N SER A 93 -13.45 -27.08 58.02
CA SER A 93 -12.26 -26.35 58.47
C SER A 93 -12.11 -25.01 57.76
N GLU A 94 -11.22 -24.14 58.26
CA GLU A 94 -10.81 -22.95 57.51
C GLU A 94 -10.11 -23.36 56.19
N PRO A 95 -10.38 -22.67 55.05
CA PRO A 95 -9.72 -22.94 53.78
C PRO A 95 -8.20 -22.85 53.86
N VAL A 96 -7.49 -23.73 53.16
CA VAL A 96 -6.02 -23.81 53.20
C VAL A 96 -5.43 -23.44 51.84
N LEU A 97 -4.67 -22.35 51.81
CA LEU A 97 -3.85 -21.93 50.66
C LEU A 97 -2.44 -22.51 50.81
N LYS A 98 -1.96 -23.18 49.76
CA LYS A 98 -0.58 -23.67 49.65
C LYS A 98 0.07 -23.21 48.36
N ILE A 99 1.34 -22.83 48.46
CA ILE A 99 2.18 -22.44 47.32
C ILE A 99 3.24 -23.52 47.09
N TRP A 100 3.36 -23.96 45.84
CA TRP A 100 4.24 -25.03 45.41
C TRP A 100 5.27 -24.52 44.40
N ALA A 101 6.53 -24.90 44.57
CA ALA A 101 7.55 -24.75 43.55
C ALA A 101 7.73 -26.07 42.79
N LEU A 102 7.41 -26.06 41.50
CA LEU A 102 7.43 -27.24 40.64
C LEU A 102 8.86 -27.64 40.21
N ASP A 103 9.78 -26.68 40.13
CA ASP A 103 11.20 -26.94 39.79
C ASP A 103 11.98 -27.55 40.96
N LYS A 104 11.64 -27.16 42.19
CA LYS A 104 12.30 -27.63 43.40
C LYS A 104 11.65 -28.93 43.84
N LEU A 105 12.26 -30.04 43.47
CA LEU A 105 11.77 -31.38 43.79
C LEU A 105 12.41 -31.91 45.09
N VAL A 106 11.60 -32.49 45.97
CA VAL A 106 12.06 -33.15 47.18
C VAL A 106 12.84 -34.42 46.81
N LYS A 107 14.15 -34.43 47.07
CA LYS A 107 15.09 -35.49 46.63
C LYS A 107 14.71 -36.93 47.02
N LYS A 108 13.81 -37.13 47.99
CA LYS A 108 13.34 -38.46 48.45
C LYS A 108 12.07 -38.95 47.77
N THR A 109 11.20 -38.04 47.32
CA THR A 109 9.85 -38.38 46.81
C THR A 109 9.62 -37.91 45.38
N ASN A 110 10.53 -37.10 44.82
CA ASN A 110 10.42 -36.46 43.51
C ASN A 110 9.19 -35.54 43.34
N MET A 111 8.57 -35.16 44.46
CA MET A 111 7.39 -34.28 44.54
C MET A 111 7.80 -32.80 44.56
N PRO A 112 6.97 -31.87 44.07
CA PRO A 112 7.16 -30.43 44.26
C PRO A 112 7.30 -30.04 45.73
N THR A 113 8.16 -29.07 46.04
CA THR A 113 8.25 -28.51 47.41
C THR A 113 7.12 -27.52 47.65
N CYS A 114 6.36 -27.72 48.74
CA CYS A 114 5.54 -26.65 49.31
C CYS A 114 6.46 -25.59 49.94
N LEU A 115 6.23 -24.31 49.63
CA LEU A 115 6.99 -23.18 50.14
C LEU A 115 6.32 -22.51 51.35
N SER A 116 5.01 -22.34 51.30
CA SER A 116 4.19 -21.72 52.36
C SER A 116 2.81 -22.39 52.41
N THR A 117 2.25 -22.46 53.62
CA THR A 117 0.90 -22.96 53.92
C THR A 117 0.20 -21.94 54.82
N LEU A 118 -0.99 -21.48 54.41
CA LEU A 118 -1.72 -20.42 55.07
C LEU A 118 -3.21 -20.77 55.21
N HIS A 119 -3.74 -20.69 56.43
CA HIS A 119 -5.18 -20.81 56.70
C HIS A 119 -5.86 -19.46 56.44
N ILE A 120 -6.92 -19.44 55.62
CA ILE A 120 -7.64 -18.21 55.26
C ILE A 120 -8.75 -17.96 56.29
N SER A 121 -8.63 -16.87 57.05
CA SER A 121 -9.62 -16.51 58.07
C SER A 121 -10.73 -15.61 57.50
N ASN A 122 -11.99 -15.97 57.79
CA ASN A 122 -13.19 -15.18 57.47
C ASN A 122 -13.92 -14.71 58.73
N GLY A 123 -13.25 -13.92 59.57
CA GLY A 123 -13.89 -13.27 60.72
C GLY A 123 -14.60 -14.22 61.71
N LYS A 124 -14.16 -15.48 61.81
CA LYS A 124 -14.77 -16.59 62.58
C LYS A 124 -16.11 -17.15 62.03
N LYS A 125 -16.47 -16.91 60.76
CA LYS A 125 -17.62 -17.54 60.10
C LYS A 125 -17.15 -18.46 58.97
N GLN A 126 -17.65 -19.69 58.94
CA GLN A 126 -17.35 -20.65 57.87
C GLN A 126 -18.32 -20.46 56.71
N PHE A 127 -17.80 -20.04 55.56
CA PHE A 127 -18.52 -19.88 54.30
C PHE A 127 -17.56 -20.24 53.15
N PRO A 128 -18.08 -20.81 52.04
CA PRO A 128 -17.24 -21.13 50.88
C PRO A 128 -16.65 -19.87 50.26
N ILE A 129 -15.43 -20.01 49.75
CA ILE A 129 -14.83 -19.04 48.83
C ILE A 129 -15.65 -19.06 47.54
N SER A 130 -16.06 -17.89 47.08
CA SER A 130 -16.82 -17.71 45.84
C SER A 130 -15.95 -17.17 44.71
N ALA A 131 -14.88 -16.44 45.04
CA ALA A 131 -13.90 -15.94 44.09
C ALA A 131 -12.54 -15.74 44.77
N ILE A 132 -11.47 -15.98 44.04
CA ILE A 132 -10.10 -15.69 44.48
C ILE A 132 -9.30 -15.14 43.32
N ASP A 133 -8.50 -14.12 43.60
CA ASP A 133 -7.50 -13.63 42.66
C ASP A 133 -6.15 -13.42 43.36
N VAL A 134 -5.08 -13.64 42.59
CA VAL A 134 -3.69 -13.71 43.04
C VAL A 134 -2.84 -12.85 42.11
N LEU A 135 -2.21 -11.83 42.67
CA LEU A 135 -1.28 -10.99 41.92
C LEU A 135 -0.02 -11.80 41.56
N ASP A 136 0.48 -11.64 40.33
CA ASP A 136 1.56 -12.47 39.75
C ASP A 136 2.89 -12.43 40.53
N ASN A 137 3.07 -11.47 41.43
CA ASN A 137 4.23 -11.38 42.32
C ASN A 137 4.04 -12.04 43.70
N LEU A 138 2.90 -12.71 43.95
CA LEU A 138 2.46 -13.30 45.23
C LEU A 138 2.47 -12.36 46.44
N THR A 139 2.55 -11.04 46.24
CA THR A 139 2.55 -10.10 47.37
C THR A 139 1.17 -9.88 47.97
N GLN A 140 0.11 -10.13 47.17
CA GLN A 140 -1.29 -9.88 47.50
C GLN A 140 -2.17 -11.00 46.90
N VAL A 141 -3.08 -11.51 47.73
CA VAL A 141 -4.15 -12.45 47.34
C VAL A 141 -5.45 -11.89 47.89
N ALA A 142 -6.48 -11.78 47.06
CA ALA A 142 -7.80 -11.33 47.47
C ALA A 142 -8.78 -12.50 47.42
N VAL A 143 -9.49 -12.73 48.51
CA VAL A 143 -10.42 -13.85 48.70
C VAL A 143 -11.81 -13.31 49.00
N GLY A 144 -12.75 -13.57 48.11
CA GLY A 144 -14.18 -13.26 48.28
C GLY A 144 -14.95 -14.47 48.78
N PHE A 145 -15.83 -14.24 49.74
CA PHE A 145 -16.66 -15.28 50.34
C PHE A 145 -18.14 -15.11 50.02
N ALA A 146 -18.87 -16.22 50.02
CA ALA A 146 -20.32 -16.23 49.77
C ALA A 146 -21.17 -15.50 50.84
N ASN A 147 -20.57 -15.05 51.95
CA ASN A 147 -21.23 -14.21 52.97
C ASN A 147 -21.00 -12.70 52.80
N GLY A 148 -20.45 -12.26 51.66
CA GLY A 148 -20.26 -10.84 51.38
C GLY A 148 -19.00 -10.21 51.96
N THR A 149 -18.10 -11.00 52.56
CA THR A 149 -16.80 -10.51 53.02
C THR A 149 -15.71 -10.69 51.95
N VAL A 150 -14.76 -9.75 51.92
CA VAL A 150 -13.54 -9.86 51.11
C VAL A 150 -12.31 -9.69 52.01
N THR A 151 -11.52 -10.75 52.13
CA THR A 151 -10.26 -10.77 52.87
C THR A 151 -9.09 -10.56 51.91
N LEU A 152 -8.30 -9.52 52.16
CA LEU A 152 -7.02 -9.31 51.49
C LEU A 152 -5.90 -9.90 52.35
N ILE A 153 -5.16 -10.83 51.76
CA ILE A 153 -3.95 -11.43 52.30
C ILE A 153 -2.77 -10.68 51.69
N ARG A 154 -1.83 -10.23 52.52
CA ARG A 154 -0.63 -9.52 52.06
C ARG A 154 0.62 -9.96 52.84
N GLY A 155 1.66 -10.33 52.12
CA GLY A 155 2.95 -10.75 52.68
C GLY A 155 3.93 -11.14 51.58
N ASP A 156 5.12 -11.59 51.95
CA ASP A 156 5.97 -12.37 51.05
C ASP A 156 5.62 -13.85 51.24
N LEU A 157 4.72 -14.34 50.39
CA LEU A 157 4.22 -15.72 50.44
C LEU A 157 5.21 -16.73 49.84
N ILE A 158 6.29 -16.29 49.19
CA ILE A 158 7.30 -17.17 48.58
C ILE A 158 8.30 -17.64 49.63
N ASN A 159 8.68 -16.73 50.53
CA ASN A 159 9.68 -16.98 51.59
C ASN A 159 9.07 -17.22 52.98
N ASP A 160 7.74 -17.28 53.07
CA ASP A 160 6.97 -17.49 54.32
C ASP A 160 7.29 -16.47 55.44
N LEU A 161 7.69 -15.25 55.07
CA LEU A 161 8.10 -14.15 55.98
C LEU A 161 6.93 -13.49 56.73
N GLY A 162 5.79 -14.19 56.85
CA GLY A 162 4.58 -13.75 57.53
C GLY A 162 3.57 -13.05 56.63
N ALA A 163 2.38 -13.62 56.53
CA ALA A 163 1.23 -13.03 55.83
C ALA A 163 0.30 -12.31 56.82
N ARG A 164 -0.08 -11.06 56.51
CA ARG A 164 -1.12 -10.31 57.22
C ARG A 164 -2.43 -10.43 56.46
N GLN A 165 -3.47 -10.88 57.15
CA GLN A 165 -4.83 -10.95 56.60
C GLN A 165 -5.67 -9.78 57.15
N ARG A 166 -6.51 -9.20 56.31
CA ARG A 166 -7.42 -8.13 56.70
C ARG A 166 -8.70 -8.20 55.87
N THR A 167 -9.86 -8.21 56.53
CA THR A 167 -11.15 -7.95 55.86
C THR A 167 -11.19 -6.50 55.38
N VAL A 168 -11.45 -6.29 54.10
CA VAL A 168 -11.39 -4.97 53.44
C VAL A 168 -12.78 -4.48 53.03
N HIS A 169 -13.70 -5.41 52.77
CA HIS A 169 -15.10 -5.14 52.48
C HIS A 169 -15.99 -6.17 53.19
N GLU A 170 -17.14 -5.72 53.67
CA GLU A 170 -18.20 -6.54 54.26
C GLU A 170 -19.53 -6.03 53.69
N SER A 171 -20.37 -6.95 53.20
CA SER A 171 -21.69 -6.72 52.62
C SER A 171 -22.66 -7.80 53.11
N GLU A 172 -23.97 -7.55 52.95
CA GLU A 172 -25.01 -8.58 53.13
C GLU A 172 -25.19 -9.45 51.88
N GLU A 173 -24.72 -8.97 50.72
CA GLU A 173 -24.79 -9.66 49.44
C GLU A 173 -23.58 -10.59 49.22
N PRO A 174 -23.77 -11.79 48.63
CA PRO A 174 -22.66 -12.67 48.29
C PRO A 174 -21.71 -12.01 47.28
N ILE A 175 -20.41 -12.20 47.49
CA ILE A 175 -19.40 -11.82 46.50
C ILE A 175 -19.46 -12.81 45.33
N THR A 176 -19.51 -12.32 44.10
CA THR A 176 -19.59 -13.15 42.88
C THR A 176 -18.30 -13.17 42.07
N GLY A 177 -17.38 -12.26 42.36
CA GLY A 177 -16.12 -12.10 41.64
C GLY A 177 -15.21 -11.10 42.36
N VAL A 178 -13.90 -11.32 42.28
CA VAL A 178 -12.86 -10.49 42.89
C VAL A 178 -11.65 -10.46 41.97
N GLU A 179 -11.09 -9.27 41.71
CA GLU A 179 -9.96 -9.11 40.78
C GLU A 179 -8.99 -7.99 41.22
N LEU A 180 -7.68 -8.26 41.18
CA LEU A 180 -6.59 -7.37 41.54
C LEU A 180 -5.87 -6.86 40.29
N MET A 181 -6.00 -5.57 40.01
CA MET A 181 -5.25 -4.91 38.92
C MET A 181 -4.14 -4.02 39.47
N THR A 182 -2.93 -4.14 38.92
CA THR A 182 -1.83 -3.21 39.20
C THR A 182 -1.75 -2.11 38.15
N ASP A 183 -1.87 -0.87 38.60
CA ASP A 183 -1.48 0.30 37.80
C ASP A 183 0.05 0.32 37.59
N SER A 184 0.47 0.97 36.51
CA SER A 184 1.84 1.37 36.16
C SER A 184 2.67 1.97 37.32
N GLN A 185 2.03 2.66 38.27
CA GLN A 185 2.68 3.22 39.47
C GLN A 185 2.88 2.18 40.60
N GLY A 186 2.45 0.94 40.39
CA GLY A 186 2.42 -0.14 41.37
C GLY A 186 1.37 0.04 42.46
N LEU A 187 0.28 0.76 42.18
CA LEU A 187 -0.91 0.81 43.03
C LEU A 187 -1.83 -0.35 42.66
N THR A 188 -2.19 -1.19 43.62
CA THR A 188 -3.21 -2.23 43.41
C THR A 188 -4.60 -1.63 43.54
N THR A 189 -5.46 -1.91 42.57
CA THR A 189 -6.90 -1.65 42.65
C THR A 189 -7.63 -2.98 42.65
N LEU A 190 -8.48 -3.17 43.65
CA LEU A 190 -9.34 -4.33 43.80
C LEU A 190 -10.73 -4.00 43.26
N PHE A 191 -11.21 -4.80 42.31
CA PHE A 191 -12.60 -4.81 41.86
C PHE A 191 -13.33 -5.97 42.55
N ILE A 192 -14.54 -5.70 43.00
CA ILE A 192 -15.40 -6.64 43.71
C ILE A 192 -16.76 -6.59 43.04
N SER A 193 -17.26 -7.73 42.55
CA SER A 193 -18.65 -7.85 42.11
C SER A 193 -19.46 -8.57 43.18
N THR A 194 -20.67 -8.08 43.42
CA THR A 194 -21.73 -8.77 44.17
C THR A 194 -22.87 -9.12 43.21
N THR A 195 -23.94 -9.70 43.73
CA THR A 195 -25.18 -9.90 42.96
C THR A 195 -25.86 -8.60 42.52
N ALA A 196 -25.74 -7.49 43.28
CA ALA A 196 -26.39 -6.23 42.94
C ALA A 196 -25.45 -5.06 42.63
N ARG A 197 -24.13 -5.12 42.89
CA ARG A 197 -23.21 -3.98 42.68
C ARG A 197 -21.85 -4.39 42.14
N ILE A 198 -21.15 -3.43 41.54
CA ILE A 198 -19.71 -3.51 41.27
C ILE A 198 -19.01 -2.40 42.06
N LEU A 199 -18.04 -2.77 42.87
CA LEU A 199 -17.28 -1.90 43.76
C LEU A 199 -15.80 -1.86 43.34
N LYS A 200 -15.18 -0.70 43.50
CA LYS A 200 -13.76 -0.47 43.25
C LYS A 200 -13.09 0.08 44.51
N LEU A 201 -11.95 -0.50 44.86
CA LEU A 201 -11.22 -0.18 46.08
C LEU A 201 -9.72 -0.05 45.77
N SER A 202 -9.13 1.10 46.07
CA SER A 202 -7.68 1.30 45.88
C SER A 202 -6.89 0.91 47.13
N ILE A 203 -5.84 0.11 46.94
CA ILE A 203 -4.98 -0.44 47.99
C ILE A 203 -3.62 0.26 47.93
N SER A 204 -3.32 1.06 48.95
CA SER A 204 -2.02 1.73 49.04
C SER A 204 -0.90 0.77 49.44
N LYS A 205 0.33 1.01 48.95
CA LYS A 205 1.55 0.31 49.36
C LYS A 205 1.77 0.32 50.89
N ARG A 206 1.17 1.24 51.66
CA ARG A 206 1.22 1.25 53.14
C ARG A 206 0.15 0.39 53.86
N GLY A 207 -0.74 -0.29 53.14
CA GLY A 207 -1.76 -1.17 53.74
C GLY A 207 -3.04 -0.45 54.20
N HIS A 208 -3.17 0.84 53.90
CA HIS A 208 -4.44 1.54 53.95
C HIS A 208 -5.19 1.32 52.64
N SER A 209 -6.35 0.68 52.73
CA SER A 209 -7.38 0.69 51.69
C SER A 209 -8.17 2.00 51.75
N SER A 210 -8.55 2.55 50.60
CA SER A 210 -9.64 3.53 50.53
C SER A 210 -10.98 2.86 50.85
N PRO A 211 -12.03 3.60 51.24
CA PRO A 211 -13.37 3.03 51.31
C PRO A 211 -13.82 2.56 49.91
N PRO A 212 -14.55 1.43 49.80
CA PRO A 212 -15.02 0.93 48.52
C PRO A 212 -15.96 1.95 47.86
N LYS A 213 -15.73 2.25 46.59
CA LYS A 213 -16.57 3.13 45.78
C LYS A 213 -17.43 2.28 44.85
N THR A 214 -18.74 2.48 44.87
CA THR A 214 -19.63 1.88 43.86
C THR A 214 -19.28 2.45 42.49
N VAL A 215 -18.99 1.56 41.54
CA VAL A 215 -18.81 1.89 40.12
C VAL A 215 -20.14 1.74 39.39
N GLU A 216 -20.95 0.76 39.79
CA GLU A 216 -22.30 0.56 39.24
C GLU A 216 -23.24 -0.15 40.24
N ASP A 217 -24.50 0.25 40.24
CA ASP A 217 -25.59 -0.30 41.05
C ASP A 217 -26.27 -1.53 40.43
N MET A 218 -25.53 -2.27 39.59
CA MET A 218 -25.92 -3.58 39.07
C MET A 218 -24.74 -4.55 39.19
N GLY A 219 -25.00 -5.78 39.63
CA GLY A 219 -23.97 -6.79 39.87
C GLY A 219 -23.74 -7.72 38.68
N CYS A 220 -23.18 -8.89 38.95
CA CYS A 220 -23.10 -9.99 37.99
C CYS A 220 -23.20 -11.35 38.68
N HIS A 221 -23.49 -12.39 37.90
CA HIS A 221 -23.45 -13.77 38.37
C HIS A 221 -22.01 -14.22 38.69
N VAL A 222 -21.85 -15.31 39.43
CA VAL A 222 -20.57 -16.02 39.62
C VAL A 222 -20.01 -16.43 38.24
N ASP A 223 -18.69 -16.39 38.08
CA ASP A 223 -17.94 -16.64 36.83
C ASP A 223 -18.24 -15.68 35.66
N CYS A 224 -18.99 -14.61 35.89
CA CYS A 224 -19.31 -13.59 34.87
C CYS A 224 -18.44 -12.32 34.95
N MET A 225 -17.26 -12.40 35.59
CA MET A 225 -16.23 -11.34 35.61
C MET A 225 -14.85 -11.95 35.30
N THR A 226 -14.05 -11.26 34.49
CA THR A 226 -12.68 -11.65 34.08
C THR A 226 -11.87 -10.40 33.72
N VAL A 227 -10.54 -10.48 33.65
CA VAL A 227 -9.69 -9.42 33.05
C VAL A 227 -9.22 -9.78 31.65
N ASP A 228 -9.15 -8.77 30.78
CA ASP A 228 -8.39 -8.83 29.54
C ASP A 228 -6.89 -8.62 29.82
N LYS A 229 -6.08 -9.66 29.61
CA LYS A 229 -4.62 -9.60 29.82
C LYS A 229 -3.89 -8.63 28.89
N LYS A 230 -4.47 -8.22 27.76
CA LYS A 230 -3.86 -7.29 26.81
C LYS A 230 -4.05 -5.82 27.22
N THR A 231 -5.26 -5.46 27.60
CA THR A 231 -5.62 -4.08 27.97
C THR A 231 -5.47 -3.81 29.47
N GLY A 232 -5.61 -4.84 30.30
CA GLY A 232 -5.74 -4.70 31.75
C GLY A 232 -7.12 -4.16 32.18
N ASP A 233 -8.16 -4.32 31.35
CA ASP A 233 -9.53 -3.93 31.70
C ASP A 233 -10.32 -5.10 32.30
N VAL A 234 -11.18 -4.82 33.28
CA VAL A 234 -12.14 -5.80 33.82
C VAL A 234 -13.34 -5.89 32.89
N VAL A 235 -13.68 -7.09 32.46
CA VAL A 235 -14.83 -7.40 31.62
C VAL A 235 -15.87 -8.14 32.45
N VAL A 236 -17.08 -7.56 32.54
CA VAL A 236 -18.22 -8.14 33.24
C VAL A 236 -19.33 -8.43 32.23
N ALA A 237 -19.84 -9.66 32.27
CA ALA A 237 -20.88 -10.13 31.38
C ALA A 237 -22.23 -10.17 32.12
N ARG A 238 -23.17 -9.31 31.75
CA ARG A 238 -24.56 -9.32 32.26
C ARG A 238 -25.52 -9.84 31.19
N GLU A 239 -26.78 -10.06 31.55
CA GLU A 239 -27.78 -10.62 30.63
C GLU A 239 -28.03 -9.72 29.40
N ASP A 240 -27.97 -8.40 29.58
CA ASP A 240 -28.17 -7.37 28.55
C ASP A 240 -26.91 -7.11 27.69
N ALA A 241 -25.74 -6.97 28.32
CA ALA A 241 -24.52 -6.53 27.65
C ALA A 241 -23.24 -7.01 28.34
N ILE A 242 -22.14 -6.90 27.61
CA ILE A 242 -20.77 -7.02 28.11
C ILE A 242 -20.26 -5.60 28.41
N TYR A 243 -19.80 -5.40 29.64
CA TYR A 243 -19.30 -4.13 30.15
C TYR A 243 -17.79 -4.23 30.39
N THR A 244 -17.04 -3.22 29.97
CA THR A 244 -15.62 -3.08 30.33
C THR A 244 -15.46 -1.99 31.38
N TYR A 245 -14.56 -2.18 32.35
CA TYR A 245 -14.23 -1.20 33.37
C TYR A 245 -12.72 -1.01 33.40
N THR A 246 -12.33 0.23 33.16
CA THR A 246 -10.93 0.67 33.19
C THR A 246 -10.59 1.22 34.58
N LEU A 247 -9.33 1.59 34.79
CA LEU A 247 -8.92 2.35 35.98
C LEU A 247 -9.55 3.75 36.07
N GLU A 248 -10.14 4.28 35.00
CA GLU A 248 -10.77 5.61 34.97
C GLU A 248 -12.30 5.55 35.13
N GLY A 249 -12.94 4.50 34.63
CA GLY A 249 -14.39 4.33 34.76
C GLY A 249 -14.97 3.20 33.89
N ARG A 250 -16.27 3.30 33.58
CA ARG A 250 -16.99 2.37 32.72
C ARG A 250 -16.72 2.70 31.24
N GLY A 251 -16.28 1.70 30.48
CA GLY A 251 -16.12 1.76 29.02
C GLY A 251 -17.43 1.62 28.25
N ALA A 252 -17.33 1.67 26.92
CA ALA A 252 -18.51 1.57 26.05
C ALA A 252 -19.17 0.18 26.13
N PRO A 253 -20.49 0.09 26.39
CA PRO A 253 -21.16 -1.19 26.56
C PRO A 253 -21.36 -1.92 25.23
N ARG A 254 -21.07 -3.22 25.23
CA ARG A 254 -21.18 -4.12 24.06
C ARG A 254 -22.44 -4.98 24.21
N ALA A 255 -23.55 -4.52 23.65
CA ALA A 255 -24.87 -5.16 23.79
C ALA A 255 -24.92 -6.56 23.16
N TYR A 256 -25.27 -7.58 23.95
CA TYR A 256 -25.47 -8.96 23.51
C TYR A 256 -26.46 -9.62 24.47
N GLU A 257 -27.75 -9.59 24.11
CA GLU A 257 -28.85 -10.01 24.98
C GLU A 257 -28.94 -11.55 25.04
N SER A 258 -28.63 -12.12 26.20
CA SER A 258 -28.64 -13.56 26.48
C SER A 258 -28.36 -13.81 27.97
N ALA A 259 -28.94 -14.84 28.57
CA ALA A 259 -28.47 -15.32 29.87
C ALA A 259 -26.99 -15.74 29.77
N LYS A 260 -26.17 -15.44 30.77
CA LYS A 260 -24.73 -15.73 30.79
C LYS A 260 -24.34 -16.37 32.11
N ARG A 261 -23.61 -17.48 32.04
CA ARG A 261 -23.14 -18.25 33.20
C ARG A 261 -21.63 -18.20 33.39
N LEU A 262 -20.86 -17.96 32.32
CA LEU A 262 -19.41 -17.81 32.38
C LEU A 262 -18.93 -16.85 31.29
N VAL A 263 -17.93 -16.03 31.62
CA VAL A 263 -17.14 -15.24 30.66
C VAL A 263 -15.66 -15.62 30.75
N SER A 264 -14.98 -15.65 29.60
CA SER A 264 -13.53 -15.76 29.51
C SER A 264 -13.05 -14.97 28.28
N ILE A 265 -11.77 -14.63 28.23
CA ILE A 265 -11.18 -13.87 27.12
C ILE A 265 -10.10 -14.71 26.47
N TYR A 266 -10.22 -14.87 25.15
CA TYR A 266 -9.29 -15.60 24.31
C TYR A 266 -8.81 -14.66 23.20
N GLN A 267 -7.58 -14.18 23.31
CA GLN A 267 -7.01 -13.17 22.41
C GLN A 267 -7.89 -11.91 22.32
N ASP A 268 -8.61 -11.72 21.22
CA ASP A 268 -9.53 -10.60 20.97
C ASP A 268 -11.02 -11.01 21.10
N TYR A 269 -11.27 -12.29 21.39
CA TYR A 269 -12.59 -12.89 21.49
C TYR A 269 -13.05 -12.99 22.95
N VAL A 270 -14.30 -12.60 23.21
CA VAL A 270 -15.00 -12.86 24.46
C VAL A 270 -15.73 -14.19 24.32
N ALA A 271 -15.27 -15.19 25.07
CA ALA A 271 -15.88 -16.49 25.19
C ALA A 271 -17.00 -16.44 26.24
N LEU A 272 -18.22 -16.82 25.85
CA LEU A 272 -19.38 -16.89 26.72
C LEU A 272 -19.95 -18.31 26.76
N ILE A 273 -20.51 -18.67 27.92
CA ILE A 273 -21.43 -19.79 28.03
C ILE A 273 -22.81 -19.27 28.43
N CYS A 274 -23.77 -19.46 27.53
CA CYS A 274 -25.17 -19.11 27.72
C CYS A 274 -25.96 -20.36 28.10
N PRO A 275 -26.58 -20.45 29.29
CA PRO A 275 -27.57 -21.48 29.57
C PRO A 275 -28.78 -21.35 28.63
N PRO A 276 -29.56 -22.42 28.41
CA PRO A 276 -30.77 -22.35 27.61
C PRO A 276 -31.76 -21.33 28.20
N SER A 277 -32.20 -20.37 27.39
CA SER A 277 -33.12 -19.32 27.82
C SER A 277 -34.53 -19.89 28.06
N SER A 278 -35.01 -19.84 29.29
CA SER A 278 -36.39 -20.23 29.65
C SER A 278 -37.46 -19.20 29.23
N SER A 279 -37.07 -18.13 28.53
CA SER A 279 -37.89 -16.95 28.25
C SER A 279 -37.87 -16.52 26.78
N THR A 280 -38.78 -17.06 25.98
CA THR A 280 -39.58 -16.31 24.98
C THR A 280 -40.71 -17.21 24.47
N THR A 281 -41.74 -16.61 23.86
CA THR A 281 -43.10 -17.16 23.74
C THR A 281 -43.31 -18.26 22.67
N ASP A 282 -42.26 -18.89 22.17
CA ASP A 282 -42.40 -20.03 21.25
C ASP A 282 -42.41 -21.36 22.02
N LYS A 283 -43.62 -21.93 22.17
CA LYS A 283 -43.75 -23.36 22.47
C LYS A 283 -43.00 -24.14 21.37
N PRO A 284 -42.21 -25.19 21.70
CA PRO A 284 -41.53 -25.97 20.68
C PRO A 284 -42.56 -26.50 19.69
N THR A 285 -42.41 -26.14 18.42
CA THR A 285 -43.37 -26.54 17.40
C THR A 285 -43.41 -28.06 17.29
N ASP A 286 -44.63 -28.59 17.35
CA ASP A 286 -44.94 -30.01 17.46
C ASP A 286 -44.55 -30.84 16.21
N THR A 287 -43.90 -30.16 15.24
CA THR A 287 -43.34 -30.66 13.99
C THR A 287 -41.88 -31.11 14.14
N MET A 288 -41.07 -30.46 15.01
CA MET A 288 -39.67 -30.87 15.24
C MET A 288 -39.56 -32.08 16.17
N ARG A 289 -40.33 -32.12 17.28
CA ARG A 289 -40.36 -33.27 18.21
C ARG A 289 -40.75 -34.58 17.51
N ARG A 290 -41.60 -34.52 16.48
CA ARG A 290 -41.98 -35.67 15.64
C ARG A 290 -40.92 -36.13 14.63
N ARG A 291 -39.88 -35.33 14.33
CA ARG A 291 -38.82 -35.69 13.36
C ARG A 291 -37.58 -36.35 13.97
N PHE A 292 -37.24 -36.06 15.23
CA PHE A 292 -35.98 -36.51 15.84
C PHE A 292 -36.13 -37.42 17.08
N GLY A 293 -37.36 -37.69 17.54
CA GLY A 293 -37.60 -38.49 18.74
C GLY A 293 -37.36 -37.70 20.03
N GLY A 294 -38.25 -37.88 21.02
CA GLY A 294 -38.35 -36.98 22.17
C GLY A 294 -37.06 -36.77 22.97
N GLY A 295 -36.30 -37.85 23.23
CA GLY A 295 -35.09 -37.78 24.07
C GLY A 295 -33.94 -36.96 23.48
N ALA A 296 -33.69 -37.06 22.17
CA ALA A 296 -32.63 -36.29 21.51
C ALA A 296 -33.02 -34.82 21.34
N ALA A 297 -34.29 -34.54 21.05
CA ALA A 297 -34.80 -33.17 20.95
C ALA A 297 -34.74 -32.44 22.30
N ASP A 298 -35.20 -33.05 23.39
CA ASP A 298 -35.22 -32.40 24.71
C ASP A 298 -33.81 -32.21 25.30
N ALA A 299 -32.83 -33.03 24.92
CA ALA A 299 -31.42 -32.80 25.25
C ALA A 299 -30.85 -31.57 24.51
N LEU A 300 -31.24 -31.34 23.25
CA LEU A 300 -30.83 -30.16 22.48
C LEU A 300 -31.47 -28.87 23.01
N PHE A 301 -32.72 -28.92 23.49
CA PHE A 301 -33.39 -27.75 24.09
C PHE A 301 -32.83 -27.36 25.46
N ASN A 302 -32.22 -28.30 26.20
CA ASN A 302 -31.56 -28.04 27.48
C ASN A 302 -30.04 -27.82 27.36
N ALA A 303 -29.48 -27.82 26.14
CA ALA A 303 -28.06 -27.61 25.90
C ALA A 303 -27.64 -26.16 26.19
N SER A 304 -26.54 -25.99 26.94
CA SER A 304 -25.90 -24.67 27.04
C SER A 304 -25.21 -24.32 25.72
N THR A 305 -25.35 -23.09 25.25
CA THR A 305 -24.70 -22.63 24.03
C THR A 305 -23.37 -21.95 24.38
N PHE A 306 -22.28 -22.46 23.80
CA PHE A 306 -20.98 -21.80 23.79
C PHE A 306 -20.91 -20.81 22.63
N VAL A 307 -20.36 -19.62 22.89
CA VAL A 307 -20.31 -18.51 21.95
C VAL A 307 -18.96 -17.81 22.03
N LEU A 308 -18.29 -17.62 20.89
CA LEU A 308 -17.14 -16.72 20.75
C LEU A 308 -17.59 -15.43 20.07
N LEU A 309 -17.48 -14.30 20.78
CA LEU A 309 -17.81 -12.97 20.29
C LEU A 309 -16.53 -12.20 19.99
N GLU A 310 -16.43 -11.59 18.81
CA GLU A 310 -15.50 -10.49 18.57
C GLU A 310 -16.26 -9.17 18.69
N PRO A 311 -16.15 -8.47 19.84
CA PRO A 311 -17.09 -7.40 20.16
C PRO A 311 -16.83 -6.09 19.41
N ASP A 312 -15.61 -5.84 18.95
CA ASP A 312 -15.29 -4.63 18.16
C ASP A 312 -15.91 -4.71 16.77
N LEU A 313 -15.72 -5.84 16.11
CA LEU A 313 -16.27 -6.14 14.78
C LEU A 313 -17.76 -6.55 14.81
N ARG A 314 -18.32 -6.75 16.01
CA ARG A 314 -19.70 -7.22 16.25
C ARG A 314 -20.00 -8.55 15.56
N VAL A 315 -19.00 -9.44 15.58
CA VAL A 315 -19.03 -10.76 14.96
C VAL A 315 -19.21 -11.84 16.02
N LEU A 316 -20.10 -12.77 15.76
CA LEU A 316 -20.14 -14.08 16.39
C LEU A 316 -19.12 -14.94 15.65
N GLY A 317 -17.92 -15.13 16.21
CA GLY A 317 -16.80 -15.84 15.58
C GLY A 317 -16.92 -17.37 15.65
N HIS A 318 -17.74 -17.90 16.55
CA HIS A 318 -18.22 -19.28 16.53
C HIS A 318 -19.40 -19.47 17.51
N THR A 319 -20.30 -20.42 17.22
CA THR A 319 -21.41 -20.80 18.12
C THR A 319 -21.57 -22.31 18.12
N GLN A 320 -21.65 -22.94 19.30
CA GLN A 320 -21.87 -24.39 19.43
C GLN A 320 -22.80 -24.73 20.60
N SER A 321 -23.78 -25.60 20.35
CA SER A 321 -24.61 -26.19 21.42
C SER A 321 -23.85 -27.32 22.11
N LEU A 322 -23.64 -27.23 23.42
CA LEU A 322 -23.01 -28.26 24.25
C LEU A 322 -24.09 -29.18 24.82
N ILE A 323 -24.16 -30.41 24.27
CA ILE A 323 -25.13 -31.44 24.69
C ILE A 323 -24.91 -31.83 26.17
N SER A 324 -23.65 -32.05 26.55
CA SER A 324 -23.21 -32.27 27.92
C SER A 324 -22.89 -30.93 28.59
N PRO A 325 -23.26 -30.71 29.86
CA PRO A 325 -22.91 -29.49 30.59
C PRO A 325 -21.40 -29.26 30.61
N PHE A 326 -20.98 -28.01 30.50
CA PHE A 326 -19.58 -27.64 30.63
C PHE A 326 -19.06 -27.86 32.07
N LYS A 327 -17.75 -28.06 32.18
CA LYS A 327 -17.02 -28.15 33.45
C LYS A 327 -16.04 -26.97 33.59
N ALA A 328 -15.23 -26.70 32.57
CA ALA A 328 -14.25 -25.62 32.58
C ALA A 328 -13.91 -25.14 31.15
N ILE A 329 -13.50 -23.86 31.04
CA ILE A 329 -12.83 -23.28 29.86
C ILE A 329 -11.39 -22.96 30.26
N PHE A 330 -10.42 -23.26 29.39
CA PHE A 330 -9.01 -22.96 29.62
C PHE A 330 -8.26 -22.68 28.30
N GLN A 331 -7.20 -21.87 28.37
CA GLN A 331 -6.39 -21.47 27.21
C GLN A 331 -4.97 -21.98 27.41
N ILE A 332 -4.47 -22.81 26.50
CA ILE A 332 -3.12 -23.37 26.59
C ILE A 332 -2.56 -23.68 25.20
N TRP A 333 -1.22 -23.66 25.04
CA TRP A 333 -0.51 -23.93 23.78
C TRP A 333 -0.99 -23.10 22.57
N GLY A 334 -1.57 -21.92 22.81
CA GLY A 334 -2.10 -21.03 21.77
C GLY A 334 -3.54 -21.30 21.34
N ASP A 335 -4.19 -22.35 21.85
CA ASP A 335 -5.58 -22.75 21.54
C ASP A 335 -6.52 -22.53 22.73
N LEU A 336 -7.83 -22.44 22.46
CA LEU A 336 -8.88 -22.46 23.49
C LEU A 336 -9.44 -23.88 23.63
N PHE A 337 -9.71 -24.30 24.86
CA PHE A 337 -10.28 -25.61 25.16
C PHE A 337 -11.50 -25.52 26.07
N ILE A 338 -12.46 -26.41 25.83
CA ILE A 338 -13.62 -26.63 26.70
C ILE A 338 -13.62 -28.08 27.16
N LEU A 339 -13.66 -28.28 28.48
CA LEU A 339 -13.92 -29.58 29.11
C LEU A 339 -15.41 -29.67 29.47
N THR A 340 -16.07 -30.75 29.07
CA THR A 340 -17.43 -31.07 29.51
C THR A 340 -17.43 -32.10 30.65
N GLN A 341 -18.57 -32.25 31.34
CA GLN A 341 -18.70 -33.23 32.43
C GLN A 341 -18.58 -34.69 31.97
N ASP A 342 -18.77 -34.97 30.67
CA ASP A 342 -18.54 -36.27 30.04
C ASP A 342 -17.03 -36.60 29.85
N GLY A 343 -16.11 -35.75 30.34
CA GLY A 343 -14.67 -35.90 30.12
C GLY A 343 -14.19 -35.51 28.72
N LYS A 344 -15.08 -35.07 27.83
CA LYS A 344 -14.73 -34.70 26.46
C LYS A 344 -14.08 -33.32 26.43
N VAL A 345 -12.96 -33.21 25.72
CA VAL A 345 -12.24 -31.95 25.49
C VAL A 345 -12.38 -31.53 24.03
N ASN A 346 -12.99 -30.37 23.81
CA ASN A 346 -13.04 -29.72 22.49
C ASN A 346 -11.97 -28.64 22.41
N ARG A 347 -11.20 -28.65 21.32
CA ARG A 347 -10.19 -27.65 20.97
C ARG A 347 -10.73 -26.73 19.89
N TYR A 348 -10.59 -25.42 20.11
CA TYR A 348 -10.97 -24.37 19.18
C TYR A 348 -9.69 -23.65 18.73
N HIS A 349 -9.27 -23.91 17.50
CA HIS A 349 -8.14 -23.25 16.86
C HIS A 349 -8.64 -22.09 16.01
N GLU A 350 -7.99 -20.93 16.07
CA GLU A 350 -8.37 -19.76 15.28
C GLU A 350 -7.90 -19.90 13.83
N LYS A 351 -8.79 -19.69 12.86
CA LYS A 351 -8.45 -19.77 11.43
C LYS A 351 -7.52 -18.63 11.00
N SER A 352 -6.74 -18.89 9.96
CA SER A 352 -5.85 -17.88 9.40
C SER A 352 -6.64 -16.65 8.91
N LEU A 353 -6.01 -15.49 8.93
CA LEU A 353 -6.64 -14.23 8.47
C LEU A 353 -7.13 -14.34 7.03
N GLN A 354 -6.39 -15.03 6.16
CA GLN A 354 -6.77 -15.27 4.76
C GLN A 354 -8.08 -16.08 4.66
N GLN A 355 -8.22 -17.17 5.43
CA GLN A 355 -9.45 -17.98 5.46
C GLN A 355 -10.64 -17.18 6.01
N ARG A 356 -10.42 -16.34 7.03
CA ARG A 356 -11.47 -15.46 7.57
C ARG A 356 -11.94 -14.42 6.56
N LEU A 357 -11.01 -13.79 5.84
CA LEU A 357 -11.33 -12.88 4.74
C LEU A 357 -12.08 -13.58 3.61
N GLU A 358 -11.69 -14.82 3.25
CA GLU A 358 -12.40 -15.60 2.23
C GLU A 358 -13.85 -15.91 2.63
N MET A 359 -14.10 -16.32 3.88
CA MET A 359 -15.46 -16.51 4.41
C MET A 359 -16.29 -15.21 4.40
N LEU A 360 -15.65 -14.06 4.59
CA LEU A 360 -16.30 -12.74 4.46
C LEU A 360 -16.62 -12.41 3.00
N TYR A 361 -15.73 -12.73 2.05
CA TYR A 361 -15.97 -12.54 0.61
C TYR A 361 -17.08 -13.45 0.08
N GLN A 362 -17.13 -14.72 0.49
CA GLN A 362 -18.20 -15.66 0.10
C GLN A 362 -19.60 -15.18 0.52
N ARG A 363 -19.70 -14.34 1.57
CA ARG A 363 -20.95 -13.71 2.02
C ARG A 363 -21.09 -12.24 1.60
N ASN A 364 -20.19 -11.73 0.74
CA ASN A 364 -20.14 -10.35 0.25
C ASN A 364 -20.02 -9.26 1.34
N MET A 365 -19.43 -9.60 2.50
CA MET A 365 -19.36 -8.73 3.68
C MET A 365 -18.07 -7.87 3.69
N PHE A 366 -17.82 -7.17 2.58
CA PHE A 366 -16.59 -6.41 2.36
C PHE A 366 -16.29 -5.30 3.40
N PRO A 367 -17.25 -4.50 3.91
CA PRO A 367 -16.96 -3.51 4.95
C PRO A 367 -16.35 -4.14 6.21
N LEU A 368 -16.88 -5.30 6.61
CA LEU A 368 -16.39 -6.07 7.76
C LEU A 368 -15.00 -6.70 7.48
N ALA A 369 -14.72 -7.08 6.23
CA ALA A 369 -13.41 -7.54 5.81
C ALA A 369 -12.35 -6.42 5.88
N ILE A 370 -12.73 -5.16 5.58
CA ILE A 370 -11.86 -4.00 5.71
C ILE A 370 -11.58 -3.70 7.19
N GLU A 371 -12.60 -3.69 8.05
CA GLU A 371 -12.44 -3.51 9.51
C GLU A 371 -11.55 -4.60 10.13
N LEU A 372 -11.74 -5.87 9.75
CA LEU A 372 -10.88 -6.99 10.18
C LEU A 372 -9.43 -6.81 9.70
N ALA A 373 -9.22 -6.40 8.44
CA ALA A 373 -7.89 -6.18 7.87
C ALA A 373 -7.13 -5.02 8.56
N GLN A 374 -7.84 -3.94 8.89
CA GLN A 374 -7.30 -2.80 9.63
C GLN A 374 -6.94 -3.18 11.07
N LYS A 375 -7.84 -3.88 11.78
CA LYS A 375 -7.58 -4.37 13.14
C LYS A 375 -6.39 -5.34 13.20
N SER A 376 -6.25 -6.19 12.18
CA SER A 376 -5.14 -7.14 12.05
C SER A 376 -3.82 -6.52 11.56
N GLY A 377 -3.80 -5.22 11.24
CA GLY A 377 -2.60 -4.51 10.79
C GLY A 377 -2.06 -4.94 9.42
N MET A 378 -2.93 -5.34 8.47
CA MET A 378 -2.50 -5.79 7.14
C MET A 378 -1.86 -4.67 6.29
N ASP A 379 -0.92 -5.05 5.41
CA ASP A 379 -0.27 -4.14 4.47
C ASP A 379 -1.26 -3.40 3.55
N SER A 380 -0.96 -2.14 3.24
CA SER A 380 -1.80 -1.29 2.38
C SER A 380 -2.06 -1.92 1.00
N THR A 381 -1.11 -2.66 0.43
CA THR A 381 -1.28 -3.36 -0.86
C THR A 381 -2.33 -4.46 -0.79
N GLN A 382 -2.38 -5.21 0.32
CA GLN A 382 -3.39 -6.23 0.56
C GLN A 382 -4.75 -5.58 0.83
N GLN A 383 -4.79 -4.47 1.56
CA GLN A 383 -6.01 -3.67 1.77
C GLN A 383 -6.60 -3.15 0.43
N SER A 384 -5.78 -2.62 -0.48
CA SER A 384 -6.21 -2.19 -1.82
C SER A 384 -6.82 -3.35 -2.63
N GLY A 385 -6.31 -4.57 -2.48
CA GLY A 385 -6.92 -5.78 -3.03
C GLY A 385 -8.34 -6.07 -2.51
N ILE A 386 -8.64 -5.71 -1.25
CA ILE A 386 -9.99 -5.80 -0.67
C ILE A 386 -10.91 -4.74 -1.30
N PHE A 387 -10.44 -3.49 -1.40
CA PHE A 387 -11.21 -2.40 -2.01
C PHE A 387 -11.55 -2.68 -3.48
N ARG A 388 -10.62 -3.26 -4.26
CA ARG A 388 -10.89 -3.72 -5.63
C ARG A 388 -12.04 -4.73 -5.68
N ARG A 389 -11.97 -5.81 -4.89
CA ARG A 389 -13.02 -6.86 -4.85
C ARG A 389 -14.37 -6.30 -4.40
N PHE A 390 -14.37 -5.33 -3.49
CA PHE A 390 -15.58 -4.63 -3.06
C PHE A 390 -16.18 -3.78 -4.19
N GLY A 391 -15.33 -3.05 -4.94
CA GLY A 391 -15.74 -2.30 -6.13
C GLY A 391 -16.33 -3.20 -7.22
N ASP A 392 -15.73 -4.37 -7.48
CA ASP A 392 -16.24 -5.35 -8.44
C ASP A 392 -17.63 -5.89 -8.04
N HIS A 393 -17.85 -6.17 -6.74
CA HIS A 393 -19.15 -6.60 -6.22
C HIS A 393 -20.22 -5.48 -6.30
N LEU A 394 -19.88 -4.23 -5.95
CA LEU A 394 -20.80 -3.09 -6.09
C LEU A 394 -21.16 -2.84 -7.56
N TYR A 395 -20.20 -2.99 -8.47
CA TYR A 395 -20.41 -2.88 -9.91
C TYR A 395 -21.37 -3.97 -10.43
N GLN A 396 -21.22 -5.23 -9.99
CA GLN A 396 -22.19 -6.30 -10.30
C GLN A 396 -23.60 -6.03 -9.75
N LYS A 397 -23.70 -5.28 -8.66
CA LYS A 397 -24.96 -4.85 -8.04
C LYS A 397 -25.58 -3.59 -8.69
N ALA A 398 -24.97 -3.07 -9.75
CA ALA A 398 -25.32 -1.80 -10.41
C ALA A 398 -25.22 -0.55 -9.52
N ASP A 399 -24.41 -0.59 -8.44
CA ASP A 399 -24.08 0.56 -7.60
C ASP A 399 -22.74 1.16 -8.06
N TYR A 400 -22.79 1.91 -9.15
CA TYR A 400 -21.60 2.41 -9.86
C TYR A 400 -20.89 3.54 -9.11
N ASP A 401 -21.65 4.44 -8.48
CA ASP A 401 -21.10 5.52 -7.65
C ASP A 401 -20.38 4.95 -6.42
N GLY A 402 -21.01 3.96 -5.75
CA GLY A 402 -20.40 3.23 -4.66
C GLY A 402 -19.14 2.47 -5.09
N ALA A 403 -19.19 1.79 -6.25
CA ALA A 403 -18.05 1.07 -6.81
C ALA A 403 -16.86 2.00 -7.12
N MET A 404 -17.11 3.16 -7.74
CA MET A 404 -16.09 4.14 -8.09
C MET A 404 -15.31 4.64 -6.86
N VAL A 405 -16.02 4.93 -5.75
CA VAL A 405 -15.38 5.33 -4.48
C VAL A 405 -14.45 4.24 -3.92
N GLN A 406 -14.73 2.95 -4.16
CA GLN A 406 -13.82 1.88 -3.74
C GLN A 406 -12.65 1.70 -4.70
N TYR A 407 -12.85 1.83 -6.02
CA TYR A 407 -11.74 1.80 -6.98
C TYR A 407 -10.76 2.97 -6.76
N ILE A 408 -11.24 4.16 -6.39
CA ILE A 408 -10.39 5.29 -6.00
C ILE A 408 -9.50 4.95 -4.79
N LYS A 409 -9.99 4.14 -3.85
CA LYS A 409 -9.19 3.64 -2.70
C LYS A 409 -8.25 2.48 -3.07
N ALA A 410 -8.35 1.93 -4.28
CA ALA A 410 -7.56 0.81 -4.76
C ALA A 410 -6.53 1.20 -5.84
N ILE A 411 -6.39 2.50 -6.16
CA ILE A 411 -5.61 3.05 -7.28
C ILE A 411 -4.22 2.43 -7.41
N ASP A 412 -3.50 2.25 -6.29
CA ASP A 412 -2.13 1.71 -6.27
C ASP A 412 -2.02 0.25 -6.78
N THR A 413 -3.15 -0.43 -7.04
CA THR A 413 -3.22 -1.84 -7.44
C THR A 413 -4.19 -2.16 -8.60
N THR A 414 -4.96 -1.18 -9.08
CA THR A 414 -5.96 -1.39 -10.15
C THR A 414 -5.49 -0.76 -11.46
N GLU A 415 -5.52 -1.53 -12.55
CA GLU A 415 -5.29 -0.99 -13.90
C GLU A 415 -6.42 0.00 -14.29
N PRO A 416 -6.11 1.28 -14.58
CA PRO A 416 -7.13 2.28 -14.90
C PRO A 416 -7.97 1.92 -16.14
N SER A 417 -7.39 1.21 -17.11
CA SER A 417 -8.03 0.76 -18.34
C SER A 417 -9.29 -0.08 -18.10
N GLN A 418 -9.27 -0.97 -17.09
CA GLN A 418 -10.38 -1.88 -16.81
C GLN A 418 -11.59 -1.14 -16.21
N VAL A 419 -11.33 -0.11 -15.39
CA VAL A 419 -12.38 0.72 -14.78
C VAL A 419 -12.98 1.68 -15.82
N ILE A 420 -12.14 2.27 -16.67
CA ILE A 420 -12.57 3.18 -17.75
C ILE A 420 -13.46 2.46 -18.77
N ARG A 421 -13.07 1.26 -19.24
CA ARG A 421 -13.89 0.43 -20.15
C ARG A 421 -15.30 0.23 -19.60
N LYS A 422 -15.40 -0.31 -18.38
CA LYS A 422 -16.65 -0.63 -17.67
C LYS A 422 -17.59 0.58 -17.50
N TYR A 423 -17.05 1.80 -17.50
CA TYR A 423 -17.81 3.04 -17.40
C TYR A 423 -18.30 3.54 -18.77
N LEU A 424 -17.45 3.46 -19.80
CA LEU A 424 -17.76 3.90 -21.16
C LEU A 424 -18.81 3.02 -21.86
N GLU A 425 -18.77 1.70 -21.65
CA GLU A 425 -19.77 0.76 -22.19
C GLU A 425 -21.19 1.16 -21.75
N GLN A 426 -21.38 1.58 -20.50
CA GLN A 426 -22.69 1.97 -19.95
C GLN A 426 -23.18 3.33 -20.46
N LEU A 427 -22.28 4.30 -20.64
CA LEU A 427 -22.62 5.59 -21.26
C LEU A 427 -23.14 5.40 -22.70
N HIS A 428 -22.58 4.42 -23.41
CA HIS A 428 -23.01 4.06 -24.75
C HIS A 428 -24.37 3.34 -24.76
N GLU A 429 -24.57 2.31 -23.93
CA GLU A 429 -25.86 1.60 -23.80
C GLU A 429 -27.02 2.53 -23.41
N HIS A 430 -26.79 3.49 -22.51
CA HIS A 430 -27.79 4.48 -22.13
C HIS A 430 -28.01 5.62 -23.16
N ARG A 431 -27.35 5.56 -24.33
CA ARG A 431 -27.41 6.58 -25.41
C ARG A 431 -27.06 8.00 -24.94
N LYS A 432 -26.20 8.13 -23.93
CA LYS A 432 -25.71 9.41 -23.39
C LYS A 432 -24.24 9.70 -23.76
N ALA A 433 -23.60 8.81 -24.51
CA ALA A 433 -22.24 8.98 -24.99
C ALA A 433 -22.10 10.17 -25.96
N THR A 434 -21.08 10.99 -25.75
CA THR A 434 -20.54 11.96 -26.73
C THR A 434 -19.61 11.24 -27.72
N SER A 435 -19.18 11.96 -28.77
CA SER A 435 -18.11 11.52 -29.69
C SER A 435 -16.89 10.99 -28.95
N ASP A 436 -16.46 11.71 -27.93
CA ASP A 436 -15.22 11.44 -27.21
C ASP A 436 -15.34 10.17 -26.35
N HIS A 437 -16.55 9.87 -25.88
CA HIS A 437 -16.84 8.61 -25.19
C HIS A 437 -16.89 7.42 -26.15
N THR A 438 -17.34 7.61 -27.39
CA THR A 438 -17.34 6.53 -28.40
C THR A 438 -15.94 6.27 -28.98
N THR A 439 -15.10 7.30 -29.17
CA THR A 439 -13.69 7.11 -29.58
C THR A 439 -12.84 6.49 -28.46
N LEU A 440 -13.04 6.88 -27.20
CA LEU A 440 -12.40 6.19 -26.06
C LEU A 440 -12.84 4.73 -25.93
N LEU A 441 -14.11 4.41 -26.20
CA LEU A 441 -14.61 3.04 -26.21
C LEU A 441 -14.00 2.22 -27.36
N LEU A 442 -13.89 2.81 -28.56
CA LEU A 442 -13.16 2.23 -29.69
C LEU A 442 -11.69 1.96 -29.34
N ASN A 443 -11.04 2.84 -28.56
CA ASN A 443 -9.67 2.68 -28.08
C ASN A 443 -9.55 1.52 -27.09
N CYS A 444 -10.54 1.35 -26.22
CA CYS A 444 -10.64 0.18 -25.34
C CYS A 444 -10.77 -1.11 -26.16
N TYR A 445 -11.67 -1.18 -27.14
CA TYR A 445 -11.84 -2.38 -27.98
C TYR A 445 -10.60 -2.71 -28.82
N ALA A 446 -9.96 -1.71 -29.44
CA ALA A 446 -8.73 -1.89 -30.20
C ALA A 446 -7.58 -2.45 -29.32
N LYS A 447 -7.38 -1.89 -28.12
CA LYS A 447 -6.39 -2.38 -27.15
C LYS A 447 -6.70 -3.77 -26.58
N LEU A 448 -7.97 -4.15 -26.52
CA LEU A 448 -8.42 -5.43 -25.97
C LEU A 448 -8.63 -6.53 -27.03
N LYS A 449 -8.44 -6.21 -28.32
CA LYS A 449 -8.52 -7.13 -29.47
C LYS A 449 -9.85 -7.88 -29.61
N ASP A 450 -10.96 -7.19 -29.31
CA ASP A 450 -12.33 -7.73 -29.40
C ASP A 450 -12.87 -7.53 -30.84
N ILE A 451 -12.36 -8.33 -31.80
CA ILE A 451 -12.54 -8.14 -33.26
C ILE A 451 -14.02 -8.15 -33.66
N ASP A 452 -14.77 -9.14 -33.18
CA ASP A 452 -16.18 -9.33 -33.56
C ASP A 452 -17.05 -8.12 -33.19
N LYS A 453 -16.77 -7.51 -32.02
CA LYS A 453 -17.46 -6.30 -31.57
C LYS A 453 -17.02 -5.06 -32.33
N LEU A 454 -15.73 -4.96 -32.67
CA LEU A 454 -15.20 -3.87 -33.50
C LEU A 454 -15.84 -3.88 -34.90
N GLU A 455 -15.93 -5.05 -35.52
CA GLU A 455 -16.51 -5.22 -36.85
C GLU A 455 -18.03 -4.97 -36.84
N ALA A 456 -18.75 -5.51 -35.84
CA ALA A 456 -20.18 -5.25 -35.66
C ALA A 456 -20.48 -3.76 -35.41
N PHE A 457 -19.58 -3.05 -34.71
CA PHE A 457 -19.68 -1.62 -34.46
C PHE A 457 -19.51 -0.79 -35.75
N ILE A 458 -18.46 -1.06 -36.53
CA ILE A 458 -18.16 -0.36 -37.80
C ILE A 458 -19.19 -0.65 -38.90
N LYS A 459 -19.73 -1.89 -38.96
CA LYS A 459 -20.73 -2.28 -39.98
C LYS A 459 -22.18 -1.87 -39.63
N SER A 460 -22.44 -1.37 -38.43
CA SER A 460 -23.81 -0.99 -38.03
C SER A 460 -24.27 0.31 -38.72
N PRO A 461 -25.40 0.31 -39.46
CA PRO A 461 -25.87 1.50 -40.18
C PRO A 461 -26.66 2.44 -39.24
N GLY A 462 -25.94 3.27 -38.49
CA GLY A 462 -26.48 4.38 -37.72
C GLY A 462 -25.78 5.70 -38.06
N ASP A 463 -26.42 6.83 -37.75
CA ASP A 463 -25.83 8.17 -37.86
C ASP A 463 -24.77 8.38 -36.76
N LEU A 464 -23.60 7.79 -36.98
CA LEU A 464 -22.53 7.66 -35.99
C LEU A 464 -21.61 8.88 -36.06
N LYS A 465 -21.68 9.71 -35.02
CA LYS A 465 -20.80 10.88 -34.83
C LYS A 465 -19.43 10.44 -34.32
N PHE A 466 -18.66 9.83 -35.20
CA PHE A 466 -17.26 9.51 -34.98
C PHE A 466 -16.35 10.68 -35.36
N ASP A 467 -15.19 10.75 -34.72
CA ASP A 467 -14.02 11.40 -35.31
C ASP A 467 -13.31 10.37 -36.20
N LEU A 468 -13.20 10.68 -37.50
CA LEU A 468 -12.71 9.78 -38.54
C LEU A 468 -11.19 9.60 -38.46
N GLU A 469 -10.45 10.66 -38.15
CA GLU A 469 -8.98 10.64 -38.12
C GLU A 469 -8.48 9.76 -36.98
N THR A 470 -9.06 9.91 -35.77
CA THR A 470 -8.72 9.03 -34.64
C THR A 470 -9.18 7.59 -34.88
N ALA A 471 -10.34 7.36 -35.51
CA ALA A 471 -10.81 6.02 -35.84
C ALA A 471 -9.85 5.30 -36.83
N ILE A 472 -9.42 5.96 -37.91
CA ILE A 472 -8.47 5.39 -38.89
C ILE A 472 -7.11 5.13 -38.22
N SER A 473 -6.57 6.13 -37.52
CA SER A 473 -5.28 6.02 -36.81
C SER A 473 -5.27 4.85 -35.81
N MET A 474 -6.37 4.65 -35.08
CA MET A 474 -6.50 3.55 -34.13
C MET A 474 -6.73 2.19 -34.80
N CYS A 475 -7.39 2.12 -35.95
CA CYS A 475 -7.48 0.88 -36.73
C CYS A 475 -6.11 0.47 -37.29
N ARG A 476 -5.30 1.44 -37.80
CA ARG A 476 -3.90 1.22 -38.20
C ARG A 476 -3.06 0.70 -37.01
N GLN A 477 -3.13 1.36 -35.85
CA GLN A 477 -2.45 0.90 -34.62
C GLN A 477 -2.92 -0.48 -34.12
N GLY A 478 -4.17 -0.86 -34.41
CA GLY A 478 -4.74 -2.15 -34.06
C GLY A 478 -4.38 -3.30 -35.02
N GLY A 479 -3.82 -3.01 -36.20
CA GLY A 479 -3.55 -3.98 -37.27
C GLY A 479 -4.78 -4.30 -38.14
N TYR A 480 -5.81 -3.45 -38.13
CA TYR A 480 -7.07 -3.63 -38.87
C TYR A 480 -7.06 -2.80 -40.17
N TYR A 481 -6.14 -3.16 -41.07
CA TYR A 481 -5.80 -2.36 -42.24
C TYR A 481 -6.91 -2.32 -43.29
N ASP A 482 -7.58 -3.44 -43.55
CA ASP A 482 -8.70 -3.51 -44.52
C ASP A 482 -9.87 -2.63 -44.07
N GLN A 483 -10.16 -2.63 -42.77
CA GLN A 483 -11.21 -1.81 -42.16
C GLN A 483 -10.84 -0.32 -42.20
N ALA A 484 -9.56 0.01 -42.00
CA ALA A 484 -9.05 1.38 -42.12
C ALA A 484 -9.10 1.88 -43.58
N ALA A 485 -8.64 1.07 -44.55
CA ALA A 485 -8.68 1.38 -45.98
C ALA A 485 -10.12 1.53 -46.49
N TYR A 486 -11.05 0.67 -46.04
CA TYR A 486 -12.47 0.80 -46.37
C TYR A 486 -13.08 2.10 -45.83
N LEU A 487 -12.73 2.50 -44.59
CA LEU A 487 -13.18 3.76 -44.01
C LEU A 487 -12.62 4.97 -44.80
N ALA A 488 -11.32 4.97 -45.10
CA ALA A 488 -10.67 6.03 -45.86
C ALA A 488 -11.24 6.16 -47.29
N LYS A 489 -11.40 5.04 -48.01
CA LYS A 489 -11.97 5.00 -49.37
C LYS A 489 -13.42 5.49 -49.43
N LYS A 490 -14.22 5.23 -48.40
CA LYS A 490 -15.63 5.69 -48.33
C LYS A 490 -15.73 7.20 -48.08
N HIS A 491 -14.72 7.81 -47.46
CA HIS A 491 -14.71 9.23 -47.10
C HIS A 491 -13.87 10.12 -48.03
N GLY A 492 -13.07 9.54 -48.93
CA GLY A 492 -12.38 10.26 -50.01
C GLY A 492 -10.94 10.69 -49.71
N GLU A 493 -10.33 10.17 -48.64
CA GLU A 493 -8.98 10.53 -48.21
C GLU A 493 -7.91 9.75 -49.00
N ILE A 494 -7.49 10.30 -50.15
CA ILE A 494 -6.60 9.65 -51.13
C ILE A 494 -5.21 9.36 -50.54
N ASP A 495 -4.60 10.34 -49.86
CA ASP A 495 -3.27 10.20 -49.25
C ASP A 495 -3.26 9.09 -48.19
N LEU A 496 -4.28 9.06 -47.32
CA LEU A 496 -4.42 8.02 -46.29
C LEU A 496 -4.64 6.62 -46.88
N VAL A 497 -5.28 6.50 -48.05
CA VAL A 497 -5.41 5.22 -48.76
C VAL A 497 -4.05 4.74 -49.27
N VAL A 498 -3.24 5.61 -49.90
CA VAL A 498 -1.88 5.26 -50.35
C VAL A 498 -0.99 4.87 -49.16
N ASP A 499 -1.08 5.62 -48.05
CA ASP A 499 -0.37 5.31 -46.81
C ASP A 499 -0.70 3.91 -46.28
N ILE A 500 -1.98 3.59 -46.14
CA ILE A 500 -2.42 2.27 -45.65
C ILE A 500 -2.02 1.16 -46.64
N LEU A 501 -2.09 1.42 -47.95
CA LEU A 501 -1.73 0.41 -48.95
C LEU A 501 -0.22 0.10 -48.95
N ILE A 502 0.64 1.12 -48.94
CA ILE A 502 2.11 0.94 -49.06
C ILE A 502 2.76 0.59 -47.70
N GLU A 503 2.40 1.29 -46.62
CA GLU A 503 3.06 1.13 -45.32
C GLU A 503 2.57 -0.11 -44.57
N ASP A 504 1.25 -0.35 -44.60
CA ASP A 504 0.59 -1.36 -43.76
C ASP A 504 0.19 -2.65 -44.52
N SER A 505 -0.43 -2.54 -45.70
CA SER A 505 -0.91 -3.72 -46.45
C SER A 505 0.14 -4.38 -47.36
N LYS A 506 1.13 -3.59 -47.81
CA LYS A 506 2.19 -3.97 -48.77
C LYS A 506 1.73 -4.36 -50.18
N SER A 507 0.52 -3.96 -50.59
CA SER A 507 0.05 -4.05 -51.98
C SER A 507 0.66 -2.95 -52.86
N TYR A 508 1.95 -3.07 -53.19
CA TYR A 508 2.69 -2.05 -53.95
C TYR A 508 2.16 -1.84 -55.37
N ASP A 509 1.70 -2.90 -56.03
CA ASP A 509 1.14 -2.83 -57.39
C ASP A 509 -0.19 -2.06 -57.41
N GLU A 510 -1.12 -2.41 -56.51
CA GLU A 510 -2.40 -1.70 -56.35
C GLU A 510 -2.20 -0.23 -55.97
N ALA A 511 -1.16 0.08 -55.19
CA ALA A 511 -0.81 1.44 -54.82
C ALA A 511 -0.18 2.23 -55.97
N LEU A 512 0.74 1.63 -56.75
CA LEU A 512 1.36 2.30 -57.91
C LEU A 512 0.33 2.56 -59.00
N ASP A 513 -0.55 1.59 -59.28
CA ASP A 513 -1.69 1.80 -60.18
C ASP A 513 -2.63 2.89 -59.64
N PHE A 514 -2.98 2.88 -58.35
CA PHE A 514 -3.84 3.91 -57.75
C PHE A 514 -3.22 5.32 -57.84
N ILE A 515 -1.89 5.45 -57.70
CA ILE A 515 -1.14 6.71 -57.90
C ILE A 515 -1.15 7.13 -59.38
N TRP A 516 -0.97 6.18 -60.32
CA TRP A 516 -0.93 6.47 -61.76
C TRP A 516 -2.30 6.91 -62.33
N HIS A 517 -3.39 6.62 -61.61
CA HIS A 517 -4.73 7.13 -61.92
C HIS A 517 -4.99 8.55 -61.39
N GLN A 518 -4.11 9.12 -60.56
CA GLN A 518 -4.28 10.49 -60.03
C GLN A 518 -3.68 11.56 -60.95
N ASP A 519 -4.18 12.79 -60.81
CA ASP A 519 -3.66 13.97 -61.50
C ASP A 519 -2.20 14.28 -61.10
N PRO A 520 -1.38 14.91 -61.98
CA PRO A 520 0.03 15.15 -61.72
C PRO A 520 0.35 15.95 -60.44
N GLU A 521 -0.57 16.81 -60.01
CA GLU A 521 -0.44 17.61 -58.78
C GLU A 521 -0.67 16.79 -57.50
N VAL A 522 -1.51 15.75 -57.56
CA VAL A 522 -1.82 14.82 -56.44
C VAL A 522 -0.86 13.63 -56.43
N ALA A 523 -0.41 13.19 -57.61
CA ALA A 523 0.55 12.11 -57.75
C ALA A 523 1.95 12.48 -57.21
N TYR A 524 2.42 13.72 -57.40
CA TYR A 524 3.79 14.10 -57.01
C TYR A 524 4.08 14.03 -55.50
N PRO A 525 3.21 14.50 -54.59
CA PRO A 525 3.35 14.25 -53.14
C PRO A 525 3.47 12.76 -52.80
N CYS A 526 2.60 11.91 -53.37
CA CYS A 526 2.61 10.46 -53.15
C CYS A 526 3.89 9.81 -53.69
N LEU A 527 4.27 10.11 -54.94
CA LEU A 527 5.51 9.64 -55.56
C LEU A 527 6.73 10.06 -54.75
N LYS A 528 6.83 11.31 -54.32
CA LYS A 528 7.95 11.80 -53.50
C LYS A 528 8.02 11.10 -52.14
N LYS A 529 6.87 10.82 -51.51
CA LYS A 529 6.79 10.15 -50.21
C LYS A 529 7.20 8.68 -50.30
N TYR A 530 6.76 7.97 -51.34
CA TYR A 530 6.95 6.53 -51.49
C TYR A 530 8.03 6.11 -52.49
N ALA A 531 8.77 7.07 -53.05
CA ALA A 531 9.77 6.87 -54.10
C ALA A 531 10.68 5.67 -53.87
N ARG A 532 11.33 5.60 -52.69
CA ARG A 532 12.27 4.53 -52.34
C ARG A 532 11.60 3.16 -52.31
N VAL A 533 10.41 3.05 -51.71
CA VAL A 533 9.66 1.79 -51.58
C VAL A 533 9.17 1.29 -52.95
N LEU A 534 8.76 2.22 -53.82
CA LEU A 534 8.33 1.90 -55.20
C LEU A 534 9.52 1.52 -56.09
N ILE A 535 10.70 2.16 -55.92
CA ILE A 535 11.92 1.80 -56.66
C ILE A 535 12.51 0.47 -56.17
N GLU A 536 12.46 0.17 -54.87
CA GLU A 536 12.97 -1.08 -54.30
C GLU A 536 12.18 -2.31 -54.80
N ASN A 537 10.85 -2.20 -54.89
CA ASN A 537 9.98 -3.31 -55.31
C ASN A 537 9.71 -3.35 -56.83
N CYS A 538 9.56 -2.18 -57.47
CA CYS A 538 9.23 -2.05 -58.90
C CYS A 538 10.21 -1.10 -59.64
N PRO A 539 11.53 -1.39 -59.65
CA PRO A 539 12.58 -0.43 -60.03
C PRO A 539 12.43 0.15 -61.43
N LYS A 540 11.99 -0.66 -62.41
CA LYS A 540 11.88 -0.22 -63.81
C LYS A 540 10.68 0.69 -64.03
N ASP A 541 9.51 0.27 -63.57
CA ASP A 541 8.29 1.04 -63.77
C ASP A 541 8.34 2.34 -62.95
N ALA A 542 8.83 2.28 -61.71
CA ALA A 542 9.10 3.47 -60.91
C ALA A 542 10.13 4.42 -61.55
N THR A 543 11.30 3.94 -62.00
CA THR A 543 12.30 4.82 -62.65
C THR A 543 11.76 5.47 -63.91
N THR A 544 10.95 4.79 -64.73
CA THR A 544 10.31 5.43 -65.90
C THR A 544 9.35 6.54 -65.48
N VAL A 545 8.50 6.33 -64.47
CA VAL A 545 7.62 7.37 -63.93
C VAL A 545 8.42 8.56 -63.36
N PHE A 546 9.55 8.32 -62.69
CA PHE A 546 10.42 9.39 -62.20
C PHE A 546 11.12 10.16 -63.31
N VAL A 547 11.67 9.50 -64.33
CA VAL A 547 12.33 10.16 -65.48
C VAL A 547 11.30 10.94 -66.30
N ASP A 548 10.12 10.38 -66.57
CA ASP A 548 9.06 11.08 -67.28
C ASP A 548 8.49 12.24 -66.45
N TYR A 549 8.41 12.13 -65.12
CA TYR A 549 8.00 13.24 -64.27
C TYR A 549 9.05 14.38 -64.30
N TYR A 550 10.32 14.09 -64.03
CA TYR A 550 11.37 15.11 -63.93
C TYR A 550 11.79 15.70 -65.30
N THR A 551 11.58 15.00 -66.43
CA THR A 551 11.82 15.52 -67.79
C THR A 551 10.58 16.10 -68.49
N GLY A 552 9.44 16.24 -67.79
CA GLY A 552 8.26 16.98 -68.27
C GLY A 552 7.30 16.22 -69.19
N LYS A 553 7.19 14.88 -69.08
CA LYS A 553 6.49 13.99 -70.03
C LYS A 553 5.33 13.15 -69.44
N TYR A 554 5.05 13.26 -68.14
CA TYR A 554 4.08 12.39 -67.43
C TYR A 554 2.62 12.46 -67.95
N ARG A 555 1.89 11.32 -67.89
CA ARG A 555 0.46 11.18 -68.25
C ARG A 555 -0.28 10.17 -67.32
N PRO A 556 -1.46 10.51 -66.75
CA PRO A 556 -2.29 9.57 -65.99
C PRO A 556 -2.97 8.47 -66.82
N ARG A 557 -3.31 7.34 -66.19
CA ARG A 557 -4.15 6.25 -66.78
C ARG A 557 -5.61 6.36 -66.32
N LEU A 558 -6.54 5.87 -67.13
CA LEU A 558 -7.99 5.82 -66.83
C LEU A 558 -8.51 4.40 -67.05
N HIS A 559 -9.09 3.78 -66.02
CA HIS A 559 -9.71 2.45 -66.12
C HIS A 559 -11.24 2.51 -66.24
N PHE A 560 -11.78 1.77 -67.19
CA PHE A 560 -13.20 1.45 -67.28
C PHE A 560 -13.55 0.36 -66.25
N VAL A 561 -14.73 0.46 -65.62
CA VAL A 561 -15.31 -0.61 -64.80
C VAL A 561 -15.99 -1.64 -65.72
N PRO A 562 -15.55 -2.91 -65.76
CA PRO A 562 -16.32 -3.98 -66.38
C PRO A 562 -17.50 -4.31 -65.45
N ILE A 563 -18.71 -4.39 -66.01
CA ILE A 563 -19.82 -5.04 -65.31
C ILE A 563 -19.60 -6.54 -65.49
N GLU A 564 -19.09 -7.23 -64.46
CA GLU A 564 -19.11 -8.69 -64.45
C GLU A 564 -20.51 -9.19 -64.06
N ASP A 565 -21.07 -10.03 -64.94
CA ASP A 565 -22.42 -10.56 -64.86
C ASP A 565 -22.46 -11.72 -63.86
N ASN A 566 -23.34 -11.63 -62.85
CA ASN A 566 -23.36 -12.55 -61.72
C ASN A 566 -23.96 -13.91 -62.13
N GLY A 567 -23.11 -14.82 -62.56
CA GLY A 567 -23.47 -16.18 -63.00
C GLY A 567 -23.82 -17.16 -61.86
N GLU A 568 -24.79 -16.84 -61.00
CA GLU A 568 -25.40 -17.82 -60.09
C GLU A 568 -26.79 -18.26 -60.56
N THR A 569 -26.91 -19.54 -60.90
CA THR A 569 -28.17 -20.17 -61.32
C THR A 569 -29.12 -20.35 -60.14
N VAL A 570 -30.19 -19.54 -60.06
CA VAL A 570 -31.34 -19.80 -59.18
C VAL A 570 -32.53 -20.28 -60.01
N ALA A 571 -33.01 -21.49 -59.72
CA ALA A 571 -34.11 -22.11 -60.43
C ALA A 571 -35.46 -21.39 -60.17
N ALA A 572 -36.34 -21.42 -61.18
CA ALA A 572 -37.61 -20.72 -61.14
C ALA A 572 -38.58 -21.28 -60.07
N GLY A 573 -39.08 -20.39 -59.20
CA GLY A 573 -40.22 -20.61 -58.31
C GLY A 573 -41.13 -19.38 -58.35
N GLY A 574 -42.42 -19.56 -58.62
CA GLY A 574 -43.29 -18.48 -59.10
C GLY A 574 -44.01 -17.64 -58.05
N MET A 575 -44.18 -16.35 -58.40
CA MET A 575 -45.30 -15.44 -58.11
C MET A 575 -46.09 -15.58 -56.79
N VAL A 576 -46.03 -14.54 -55.93
CA VAL A 576 -47.19 -13.64 -55.65
C VAL A 576 -46.64 -12.23 -55.36
N ALA A 577 -47.29 -11.19 -55.90
CA ALA A 577 -46.91 -9.78 -55.71
C ALA A 577 -47.70 -9.12 -54.55
N GLY A 578 -47.13 -8.03 -53.97
CA GLY A 578 -47.96 -6.98 -53.37
C GLY A 578 -47.51 -6.37 -52.04
N ALA A 579 -46.43 -5.56 -52.03
CA ALA A 579 -46.18 -4.55 -50.97
C ALA A 579 -45.10 -3.49 -51.31
N ALA A 580 -44.93 -3.08 -52.58
CA ALA A 580 -43.90 -2.10 -52.97
C ALA A 580 -44.45 -0.93 -53.84
N SER A 581 -45.73 -0.57 -53.66
CA SER A 581 -46.39 0.52 -54.38
C SER A 581 -46.82 1.66 -53.45
N ALA A 582 -45.85 2.19 -52.68
CA ALA A 582 -45.94 3.48 -52.01
C ALA A 582 -44.52 4.06 -51.86
N VAL A 583 -44.39 5.40 -51.87
CA VAL A 583 -43.13 6.16 -51.63
C VAL A 583 -42.12 6.23 -52.81
N GLN A 584 -42.51 5.92 -54.05
CA GLN A 584 -41.76 6.38 -55.25
C GLN A 584 -42.05 7.84 -55.67
N ASN A 585 -42.94 8.54 -54.95
CA ASN A 585 -43.41 9.90 -55.30
C ASN A 585 -43.00 10.99 -54.27
N LEU A 586 -41.95 10.79 -53.47
CA LEU A 586 -41.50 11.77 -52.46
C LEU A 586 -40.01 12.18 -52.55
N SER A 587 -39.23 11.66 -53.50
CA SER A 587 -37.84 12.11 -53.74
C SER A 587 -37.73 13.41 -54.56
N ASN A 588 -38.85 13.98 -55.01
CA ASN A 588 -38.89 15.23 -55.80
C ASN A 588 -38.97 16.53 -54.97
N PHE A 589 -38.82 16.46 -53.65
CA PHE A 589 -38.81 17.64 -52.78
C PHE A 589 -37.72 17.58 -51.72
N LEU A 590 -36.50 17.97 -52.10
CA LEU A 590 -35.51 18.66 -51.25
C LEU A 590 -34.34 19.16 -52.12
N PRO A 591 -34.41 20.39 -52.66
CA PRO A 591 -33.30 21.01 -53.39
C PRO A 591 -32.44 21.84 -52.41
N LEU A 592 -31.21 21.42 -52.11
CA LEU A 592 -30.26 22.27 -51.37
C LEU A 592 -28.82 22.18 -51.92
N PRO A 593 -28.02 23.25 -51.75
CA PRO A 593 -27.12 23.69 -52.82
C PRO A 593 -25.67 23.94 -52.36
N TYR A 594 -24.67 23.58 -53.17
CA TYR A 594 -23.29 24.03 -52.92
C TYR A 594 -22.48 24.29 -54.20
N MET A 595 -22.34 25.58 -54.53
CA MET A 595 -21.09 26.15 -55.05
C MET A 595 -20.87 27.53 -54.44
N ASN A 596 -19.68 27.69 -53.84
CA ASN A 596 -18.93 28.92 -53.56
C ASN A 596 -19.61 30.17 -52.95
N THR A 597 -19.18 30.46 -51.72
CA THR A 597 -18.93 31.80 -51.18
C THR A 597 -17.41 32.08 -51.31
N SER A 598 -16.85 33.25 -51.67
CA SER A 598 -17.37 34.63 -51.70
C SER A 598 -16.55 35.53 -52.64
N SER A 599 -17.15 36.56 -53.26
CA SER A 599 -16.70 37.98 -53.19
C SER A 599 -17.47 38.92 -54.14
N LEU A 600 -17.50 40.21 -53.76
CA LEU A 600 -18.47 41.25 -54.15
C LEU A 600 -18.34 41.86 -55.57
N GLN A 601 -19.48 41.98 -56.25
CA GLN A 601 -19.99 43.13 -57.05
C GLN A 601 -19.08 43.90 -58.05
N SER A 602 -19.22 43.58 -59.35
CA SER A 602 -19.87 44.37 -60.46
C SER A 602 -19.46 45.85 -60.76
N PRO A 603 -19.77 46.47 -61.94
CA PRO A 603 -20.62 45.99 -63.07
C PRO A 603 -20.10 46.25 -64.52
N SER A 604 -20.69 45.59 -65.55
CA SER A 604 -21.56 46.24 -66.58
C SER A 604 -21.71 45.51 -67.94
N THR A 605 -22.98 45.25 -68.31
CA THR A 605 -23.56 45.19 -69.69
C THR A 605 -23.24 44.03 -70.67
N PRO A 606 -24.15 43.71 -71.64
CA PRO A 606 -24.47 42.30 -71.97
C PRO A 606 -24.45 41.92 -73.48
N GLY A 607 -24.61 40.63 -73.81
CA GLY A 607 -24.79 40.18 -75.20
C GLY A 607 -25.13 38.70 -75.44
N ASN A 608 -26.42 38.36 -75.35
CA ASN A 608 -27.18 37.33 -76.09
C ASN A 608 -26.64 35.90 -76.37
N GLY A 609 -27.55 34.91 -76.27
CA GLY A 609 -27.55 33.76 -77.19
C GLY A 609 -27.83 32.37 -76.58
N THR A 610 -29.08 32.07 -76.23
CA THR A 610 -29.49 30.71 -75.79
C THR A 610 -29.47 29.68 -76.91
N THR A 611 -29.04 28.45 -76.63
CA THR A 611 -29.91 27.24 -76.72
C THR A 611 -29.22 26.02 -76.11
N ALA A 612 -30.00 25.21 -75.38
CA ALA A 612 -29.57 23.92 -74.87
C ALA A 612 -30.22 22.79 -75.69
N ILE A 613 -29.49 21.70 -75.91
CA ILE A 613 -30.04 20.41 -76.35
C ILE A 613 -29.41 19.32 -75.48
N ASN A 614 -30.25 18.54 -74.80
CA ASN A 614 -29.82 17.34 -74.06
C ASN A 614 -29.56 16.19 -75.04
N GLY A 615 -28.63 15.31 -74.70
CA GLY A 615 -28.48 14.02 -75.36
C GLY A 615 -27.39 13.17 -74.74
N ASP A 616 -27.79 12.08 -74.07
CA ASP A 616 -26.87 11.00 -73.71
C ASP A 616 -26.21 10.44 -74.97
N ALA A 617 -24.89 10.52 -75.05
CA ALA A 617 -24.10 9.84 -76.06
C ALA A 617 -22.75 9.45 -75.47
N GLN A 618 -22.45 8.15 -75.51
CA GLN A 618 -21.09 7.65 -75.26
C GLN A 618 -20.17 8.22 -76.35
N ILE A 619 -19.11 8.93 -75.96
CA ILE A 619 -18.08 9.38 -76.91
C ILE A 619 -16.81 8.55 -76.66
N ILE A 620 -16.49 7.70 -77.63
CA ILE A 620 -15.18 7.07 -77.76
C ILE A 620 -14.20 8.16 -78.21
N LEU A 621 -13.16 8.42 -77.41
CA LEU A 621 -12.05 9.29 -77.79
C LEU A 621 -10.75 8.49 -77.77
N ASN A 622 -9.90 8.72 -78.79
CA ASN A 622 -8.61 8.03 -78.89
C ASN A 622 -7.60 8.60 -77.86
N PRO A 623 -6.57 7.83 -77.45
CA PRO A 623 -5.64 8.24 -76.40
C PRO A 623 -4.76 9.47 -76.69
N ASP A 624 -4.74 9.94 -77.95
CA ASP A 624 -3.86 11.03 -78.41
C ASP A 624 -4.53 12.41 -78.48
N ASP A 625 -5.85 12.52 -78.26
CA ASP A 625 -6.60 13.78 -78.37
C ASP A 625 -6.75 14.54 -77.03
N ILE A 626 -6.08 14.10 -75.95
CA ILE A 626 -6.09 14.79 -74.64
C ILE A 626 -4.93 15.81 -74.59
N PRO A 627 -5.20 17.11 -74.29
CA PRO A 627 -4.13 18.11 -74.18
C PRO A 627 -3.09 17.77 -73.11
N VAL A 628 -1.81 17.92 -73.43
CA VAL A 628 -0.69 17.65 -72.51
C VAL A 628 -0.82 18.54 -71.25
N PRO A 629 -0.83 17.98 -70.02
CA PRO A 629 -0.81 18.76 -68.79
C PRO A 629 0.48 19.59 -68.71
N LYS A 630 0.36 20.92 -68.59
CA LYS A 630 1.51 21.80 -68.39
C LYS A 630 1.85 21.86 -66.91
N TYR A 631 2.92 21.19 -66.50
CA TYR A 631 3.48 21.30 -65.15
C TYR A 631 4.95 21.73 -65.21
N THR A 632 5.45 22.30 -64.11
CA THR A 632 6.86 22.71 -63.99
C THR A 632 7.67 21.62 -63.29
N PRO A 633 8.74 21.07 -63.91
CA PRO A 633 9.54 20.02 -63.28
C PRO A 633 10.32 20.56 -62.05
N PRO A 634 10.40 19.77 -60.95
CA PRO A 634 11.13 20.14 -59.75
C PRO A 634 12.66 19.93 -59.89
N PRO A 635 13.49 20.57 -59.04
CA PRO A 635 14.95 20.50 -59.16
C PRO A 635 15.48 19.08 -58.87
N PRO A 636 16.45 18.54 -59.66
CA PRO A 636 16.91 17.15 -59.57
C PRO A 636 17.41 16.70 -58.21
N ARG A 637 18.01 17.60 -57.42
CA ARG A 637 18.46 17.34 -56.05
C ARG A 637 17.36 16.76 -55.14
N THR A 638 16.09 17.04 -55.43
CA THR A 638 14.95 16.50 -54.67
C THR A 638 14.72 15.00 -54.86
N ALA A 639 15.28 14.41 -55.93
CA ALA A 639 15.17 12.98 -56.20
C ALA A 639 16.40 12.17 -55.72
N PHE A 640 17.51 12.82 -55.35
CA PHE A 640 18.73 12.11 -54.93
C PHE A 640 18.48 11.16 -53.75
N SER A 641 17.64 11.59 -52.81
CA SER A 641 17.23 10.78 -51.65
C SER A 641 16.43 9.53 -52.02
N SER A 642 15.86 9.46 -53.23
CA SER A 642 15.03 8.35 -53.69
C SER A 642 15.84 7.17 -54.22
N PHE A 643 17.09 7.40 -54.63
CA PHE A 643 17.92 6.41 -55.33
C PHE A 643 19.15 5.92 -54.51
N ILE A 644 19.20 6.21 -53.21
CA ILE A 644 20.38 5.96 -52.34
C ILE A 644 20.90 4.51 -52.42
N ASP A 645 20.01 3.53 -52.47
CA ASP A 645 20.37 2.10 -52.50
C ASP A 645 20.53 1.53 -53.93
N HIS A 646 20.29 2.37 -54.96
CA HIS A 646 20.17 1.99 -56.37
C HIS A 646 21.15 2.81 -57.23
N PRO A 647 22.48 2.58 -57.10
CA PRO A 647 23.50 3.44 -57.69
C PRO A 647 23.57 3.37 -59.23
N ASP A 648 23.10 2.28 -59.85
CA ASP A 648 23.04 2.14 -61.30
C ASP A 648 21.90 2.99 -61.88
N GLU A 649 20.70 2.87 -61.31
CA GLU A 649 19.54 3.70 -61.63
C GLU A 649 19.77 5.17 -61.27
N PHE A 650 20.49 5.45 -60.17
CA PHE A 650 20.83 6.81 -59.77
C PHE A 650 21.78 7.46 -60.78
N ILE A 651 22.79 6.76 -61.27
CA ILE A 651 23.70 7.29 -62.28
C ILE A 651 22.95 7.54 -63.59
N VAL A 652 22.05 6.65 -64.02
CA VAL A 652 21.18 6.90 -65.18
C VAL A 652 20.32 8.15 -65.00
N PHE A 653 19.76 8.37 -63.79
CA PHE A 653 19.01 9.57 -63.46
C PHE A 653 19.89 10.84 -63.48
N LEU A 654 21.07 10.81 -62.86
CA LEU A 654 22.02 11.93 -62.80
C LEU A 654 22.56 12.30 -64.19
N GLU A 655 22.90 11.31 -65.02
CA GLU A 655 23.35 11.50 -66.40
C GLU A 655 22.22 12.10 -67.25
N ALA A 656 21.00 11.54 -67.19
CA ALA A 656 19.83 12.07 -67.90
C ALA A 656 19.48 13.52 -67.50
N CYS A 657 19.65 13.89 -66.23
CA CYS A 657 19.48 15.28 -65.78
C CYS A 657 20.62 16.20 -66.28
N LEU A 658 21.87 15.71 -66.34
CA LEU A 658 23.03 16.51 -66.78
C LEU A 658 23.06 16.78 -68.30
N GLU A 659 22.37 15.98 -69.12
CA GLU A 659 22.21 16.23 -70.56
C GLU A 659 21.29 17.44 -70.87
N GLU A 660 20.47 17.88 -69.91
CA GLU A 660 19.48 18.94 -70.13
C GLU A 660 20.05 20.36 -69.97
N LYS A 661 19.77 21.24 -70.95
CA LYS A 661 20.44 22.55 -71.12
C LYS A 661 19.87 23.69 -70.24
N GLY A 662 19.25 23.36 -69.10
CA GLY A 662 18.46 24.30 -68.28
C GLY A 662 18.85 24.45 -66.80
N LEU A 663 19.94 23.81 -66.34
CA LEU A 663 20.29 23.71 -64.92
C LEU A 663 20.97 24.96 -64.32
N LYS A 664 20.81 25.15 -63.00
CA LYS A 664 21.47 26.20 -62.20
C LYS A 664 22.86 25.78 -61.73
N GLU A 665 23.74 26.75 -61.49
CA GLU A 665 25.11 26.52 -61.01
C GLU A 665 25.19 25.86 -59.62
N SER A 666 24.25 26.14 -58.70
CA SER A 666 24.19 25.46 -57.39
C SER A 666 23.85 23.97 -57.52
N ASP A 667 22.81 23.67 -58.31
CA ASP A 667 22.34 22.31 -58.52
C ASP A 667 23.42 21.51 -59.27
N ARG A 668 24.19 22.18 -60.15
CA ARG A 668 25.40 21.65 -60.78
C ARG A 668 26.48 21.31 -59.74
N THR A 669 26.81 22.20 -58.79
CA THR A 669 27.76 21.91 -57.70
C THR A 669 27.36 20.67 -56.89
N ASP A 670 26.08 20.56 -56.53
CA ASP A 670 25.56 19.39 -55.80
C ASP A 670 25.66 18.11 -56.65
N LEU A 671 25.21 18.15 -57.92
CA LEU A 671 25.34 17.07 -58.89
C LEU A 671 26.79 16.59 -59.04
N TYR A 672 27.77 17.51 -59.07
CA TYR A 672 29.19 17.19 -59.19
C TYR A 672 29.76 16.56 -57.91
N THR A 673 29.37 17.07 -56.74
CA THR A 673 29.84 16.57 -55.43
C THR A 673 29.30 15.15 -55.17
N THR A 674 28.02 14.89 -55.44
CA THR A 674 27.44 13.55 -55.27
C THR A 674 27.92 12.57 -56.34
N LEU A 675 28.12 13.02 -57.59
CA LEU A 675 28.72 12.18 -58.62
C LEU A 675 30.16 11.77 -58.27
N PHE A 676 30.94 12.68 -57.66
CA PHE A 676 32.28 12.39 -57.14
C PHE A 676 32.25 11.34 -56.02
N GLU A 677 31.34 11.49 -55.05
CA GLU A 677 31.11 10.50 -53.99
C GLU A 677 30.72 9.13 -54.56
N MET A 678 29.79 9.08 -55.51
CA MET A 678 29.34 7.84 -56.15
C MET A 678 30.42 7.18 -57.00
N TYR A 679 31.32 7.94 -57.63
CA TYR A 679 32.49 7.39 -58.32
C TYR A 679 33.51 6.80 -57.33
N LEU A 680 33.80 7.46 -56.21
CA LEU A 680 34.65 6.87 -55.16
C LEU A 680 34.02 5.61 -54.55
N HIS A 681 32.70 5.60 -54.36
CA HIS A 681 31.96 4.42 -53.89
C HIS A 681 32.09 3.24 -54.89
N LYS A 682 31.80 3.47 -56.18
CA LYS A 682 31.97 2.44 -57.23
C LYS A 682 33.41 1.98 -57.43
N SER A 683 34.40 2.84 -57.17
CA SER A 683 35.81 2.46 -57.20
C SER A 683 36.14 1.36 -56.18
N ASN A 684 35.57 1.48 -54.97
CA ASN A 684 35.78 0.50 -53.90
C ASN A 684 34.97 -0.80 -54.09
N GLU A 685 34.11 -0.93 -55.11
CA GLU A 685 33.44 -2.19 -55.46
C GLU A 685 34.42 -3.20 -56.10
N LYS A 686 34.39 -4.45 -55.62
CA LYS A 686 35.33 -5.52 -56.02
C LYS A 686 34.98 -6.15 -57.40
N LYS A 687 35.05 -5.36 -58.47
CA LYS A 687 34.89 -5.80 -59.88
C LYS A 687 36.20 -5.80 -60.68
N GLY A 688 37.35 -5.78 -60.00
CA GLY A 688 38.71 -5.88 -60.58
C GLY A 688 39.49 -4.56 -60.59
N GLU A 689 40.81 -4.62 -60.69
CA GLU A 689 41.69 -3.42 -60.64
C GLU A 689 41.38 -2.43 -61.76
N GLN A 690 41.06 -2.92 -62.97
CA GLN A 690 40.67 -2.06 -64.10
C GLN A 690 39.35 -1.29 -63.83
N HIS A 691 38.41 -1.87 -63.09
CA HIS A 691 37.17 -1.20 -62.69
C HIS A 691 37.43 -0.13 -61.63
N ARG A 692 38.26 -0.46 -60.63
CA ARG A 692 38.71 0.48 -59.60
C ARG A 692 39.41 1.68 -60.25
N GLU A 693 40.42 1.44 -61.08
CA GLU A 693 41.13 2.49 -61.80
C GLU A 693 40.21 3.31 -62.71
N GLU A 694 39.19 2.72 -63.36
CA GLU A 694 38.25 3.50 -64.19
C GLU A 694 37.46 4.52 -63.35
N TRP A 695 36.94 4.12 -62.18
CA TRP A 695 36.16 5.01 -61.31
C TRP A 695 37.03 5.97 -60.50
N GLU A 696 38.20 5.55 -59.98
CA GLU A 696 39.19 6.45 -59.38
C GLU A 696 39.70 7.49 -60.38
N ASN A 697 39.86 7.14 -61.67
CA ASN A 697 40.18 8.13 -62.71
C ASN A 697 39.01 9.06 -63.05
N LYS A 698 37.76 8.58 -63.03
CA LYS A 698 36.58 9.46 -63.16
C LYS A 698 36.43 10.40 -61.96
N ALA A 699 36.73 9.92 -60.76
CA ALA A 699 36.73 10.71 -59.53
C ALA A 699 37.87 11.75 -59.51
N LYS A 700 39.11 11.36 -59.86
CA LYS A 700 40.27 12.26 -59.92
C LYS A 700 40.06 13.39 -60.94
N LYS A 701 39.43 13.10 -62.08
CA LYS A 701 39.01 14.12 -63.07
C LYS A 701 38.02 15.16 -62.53
N LEU A 702 37.37 14.92 -61.39
CA LEU A 702 36.50 15.89 -60.71
C LEU A 702 37.25 16.74 -59.67
N ILE A 703 38.45 16.33 -59.19
CA ILE A 703 39.28 17.10 -58.24
C ILE A 703 40.49 17.82 -58.90
N GLU A 704 40.78 17.57 -60.17
CA GLU A 704 41.93 18.20 -60.86
C GLU A 704 41.61 19.54 -61.57
N GLY A 705 40.37 20.03 -61.51
CA GLY A 705 39.99 21.34 -62.09
C GLY A 705 40.40 22.54 -61.23
N GLU A 706 40.76 23.68 -61.85
CA GLU A 706 41.13 24.90 -61.11
C GLU A 706 39.92 25.63 -60.46
N ASP A 707 38.70 25.44 -60.98
CA ASP A 707 37.45 25.95 -60.38
C ASP A 707 36.54 24.77 -59.96
N ILE A 708 36.80 24.20 -58.79
CA ILE A 708 35.96 23.17 -58.17
C ILE A 708 35.15 23.76 -57.02
N PRO A 709 33.81 23.72 -57.07
CA PRO A 709 32.97 24.22 -55.99
C PRO A 709 32.79 23.18 -54.86
N MET A 710 33.86 22.72 -54.20
CA MET A 710 33.79 21.75 -53.08
C MET A 710 34.53 22.20 -51.81
N GLU A 711 34.00 21.84 -50.63
CA GLU A 711 34.54 22.20 -49.30
C GLU A 711 35.62 21.22 -48.79
N SER A 712 36.71 21.76 -48.25
CA SER A 712 37.89 20.99 -47.82
C SER A 712 37.61 19.96 -46.72
N SER A 713 36.79 20.29 -45.72
CA SER A 713 36.43 19.39 -44.61
C SER A 713 35.68 18.15 -45.06
N ASN A 714 34.84 18.25 -46.10
CA ASN A 714 34.03 17.14 -46.58
C ASN A 714 34.88 16.15 -47.42
N VAL A 715 35.81 16.68 -48.24
CA VAL A 715 36.82 15.87 -48.95
C VAL A 715 37.67 15.09 -47.97
N LEU A 716 38.15 15.76 -46.91
CA LEU A 716 39.00 15.21 -45.86
C LEU A 716 38.28 14.12 -45.03
N LEU A 717 36.96 14.25 -44.81
CA LEU A 717 36.11 13.22 -44.19
C LEU A 717 35.91 12.01 -45.11
N LEU A 718 35.45 12.22 -46.34
CA LEU A 718 35.20 11.15 -47.33
C LEU A 718 36.49 10.36 -47.62
N SER A 719 37.63 11.04 -47.61
CA SER A 719 38.96 10.44 -47.69
C SER A 719 39.24 9.45 -46.54
N HIS A 720 38.88 9.81 -45.30
CA HIS A 720 39.15 8.97 -44.13
C HIS A 720 38.20 7.77 -44.05
N LEU A 721 37.02 7.87 -44.64
CA LEU A 721 36.03 6.79 -44.68
C LEU A 721 36.29 5.79 -45.82
N SER A 722 36.88 6.25 -46.93
CA SER A 722 37.24 5.41 -48.10
C SER A 722 38.61 4.73 -48.00
N ASP A 723 39.27 4.82 -46.84
CA ASP A 723 40.67 4.40 -46.59
C ASP A 723 41.71 5.10 -47.51
N PHE A 724 41.31 6.22 -48.12
CA PHE A 724 42.15 7.15 -48.88
C PHE A 724 42.97 8.01 -47.91
N LYS A 725 43.91 7.36 -47.21
CA LYS A 725 44.74 7.91 -46.12
C LYS A 725 45.41 9.25 -46.44
N ASP A 726 45.74 9.45 -47.71
CA ASP A 726 46.37 10.65 -48.26
C ASP A 726 45.53 11.93 -48.03
N GLY A 727 44.21 11.83 -47.79
CA GLY A 727 43.35 12.96 -47.44
C GLY A 727 43.04 13.14 -45.94
N THR A 728 43.64 12.38 -45.02
CA THR A 728 43.06 12.14 -43.66
C THR A 728 43.85 12.73 -42.50
N THR A 729 45.16 12.58 -42.51
CA THR A 729 46.06 13.35 -41.66
C THR A 729 45.95 14.84 -41.98
N LEU A 730 45.54 15.15 -43.22
CA LEU A 730 45.21 16.48 -43.70
C LEU A 730 44.03 17.16 -42.95
N VAL A 731 43.20 16.43 -42.17
CA VAL A 731 42.07 16.99 -41.37
C VAL A 731 42.41 17.34 -39.92
N LYS A 732 42.80 16.33 -39.10
CA LYS A 732 42.34 16.29 -37.69
C LYS A 732 43.08 17.20 -36.72
N GLU A 733 44.32 17.56 -37.02
CA GLU A 733 45.12 18.47 -36.19
C GLU A 733 44.54 19.90 -36.17
N GLN A 734 43.54 20.16 -37.01
CA GLN A 734 42.73 21.37 -37.03
C GLN A 734 41.66 21.37 -35.89
N SER A 735 41.74 20.49 -34.85
CA SER A 735 40.74 20.25 -33.76
C SER A 735 41.27 19.59 -32.43
N GLY A 736 40.44 19.45 -31.36
CA GLY A 736 40.80 18.68 -30.12
C GLY A 736 39.77 18.69 -28.93
N LEU A 737 39.75 17.65 -28.07
CA LEU A 737 38.74 17.33 -26.98
C LEU A 737 39.35 16.47 -25.81
N LEU A 738 38.74 16.39 -24.58
CA LEU A 738 39.39 15.79 -23.36
C LEU A 738 38.71 14.64 -22.54
N PHE A 739 37.45 14.71 -22.05
CA PHE A 739 36.89 13.63 -21.17
C PHE A 739 36.79 12.29 -21.94
N ASP A 740 36.59 12.37 -23.25
CA ASP A 740 36.65 11.24 -24.20
C ASP A 740 38.03 10.56 -24.22
N ILE A 741 39.09 11.25 -23.78
CA ILE A 741 40.42 10.66 -23.57
C ILE A 741 40.45 9.83 -22.27
N PHE A 742 39.92 10.32 -21.13
CA PHE A 742 39.77 9.48 -19.92
C PHE A 742 38.95 8.22 -20.23
N ARG A 743 37.88 8.39 -21.00
CA ARG A 743 36.93 7.34 -21.36
C ARG A 743 37.49 6.33 -22.34
N SER A 744 38.25 6.76 -23.36
CA SER A 744 38.95 5.83 -24.27
C SER A 744 40.06 5.03 -23.57
N TYR A 745 40.62 5.52 -22.46
CA TYR A 745 41.52 4.73 -21.60
C TYR A 745 40.80 3.75 -20.67
N THR A 746 39.70 4.16 -20.01
CA THR A 746 38.90 3.23 -19.19
C THR A 746 38.23 2.14 -20.03
N SER A 747 37.80 2.44 -21.26
CA SER A 747 37.23 1.45 -22.18
C SER A 747 38.28 0.48 -22.73
N ALA A 748 39.52 0.94 -22.95
CA ALA A 748 40.67 0.09 -23.27
C ALA A 748 41.13 -0.81 -22.10
N LYS A 749 40.48 -0.70 -20.92
CA LYS A 749 40.79 -1.42 -19.66
C LYS A 749 42.23 -1.18 -19.15
N ASP A 750 42.84 -0.06 -19.49
CA ASP A 750 44.11 0.35 -18.88
C ASP A 750 43.84 0.94 -17.49
N THR A 751 43.87 0.09 -16.46
CA THR A 751 43.70 0.50 -15.05
C THR A 751 44.71 1.57 -14.63
N ARG A 752 45.91 1.60 -15.23
CA ARG A 752 46.96 2.57 -14.91
C ARG A 752 46.76 3.89 -15.65
N GLY A 753 46.35 3.84 -16.92
CA GLY A 753 45.91 5.00 -17.69
C GLY A 753 44.69 5.68 -17.04
N ALA A 754 43.72 4.89 -16.60
CA ALA A 754 42.55 5.34 -15.86
C ALA A 754 42.91 5.98 -14.50
N ILE A 755 43.70 5.33 -13.64
CA ILE A 755 44.10 5.91 -12.34
C ILE A 755 44.94 7.18 -12.51
N LYS A 756 45.80 7.25 -13.54
CA LYS A 756 46.54 8.49 -13.87
C LYS A 756 45.61 9.63 -14.26
N ALA A 757 44.62 9.35 -15.12
CA ALA A 757 43.66 10.34 -15.53
C ALA A 757 42.69 10.71 -14.37
N LEU A 758 42.35 9.78 -13.47
CA LEU A 758 41.51 10.02 -12.28
C LEU A 758 42.23 10.92 -11.28
N ARG A 759 43.54 10.75 -11.08
CA ARG A 759 44.33 11.67 -10.23
C ARG A 759 44.54 13.04 -10.89
N LYS A 760 44.53 13.13 -12.23
CA LYS A 760 44.71 14.38 -12.98
C LYS A 760 43.42 15.22 -13.06
N TYR A 761 42.26 14.57 -13.17
CA TYR A 761 40.95 15.21 -13.39
C TYR A 761 39.97 15.05 -12.19
N GLY A 762 40.35 14.29 -11.15
CA GLY A 762 39.51 13.93 -10.00
C GLY A 762 39.13 15.02 -8.99
N PRO A 763 40.02 15.95 -8.57
CA PRO A 763 39.61 17.05 -7.70
C PRO A 763 38.78 18.13 -8.42
N GLU A 764 38.79 18.14 -9.76
CA GLU A 764 37.91 19.00 -10.57
C GLU A 764 36.46 18.47 -10.60
N GLU A 765 36.25 17.15 -10.45
CA GLU A 765 34.91 16.53 -10.40
C GLU A 765 34.76 15.49 -9.25
N PRO A 766 34.26 15.89 -8.06
CA PRO A 766 34.08 14.99 -6.91
C PRO A 766 33.12 13.80 -7.14
N GLN A 767 32.28 13.85 -8.18
CA GLN A 767 31.40 12.74 -8.57
C GLN A 767 32.16 11.52 -9.11
N LEU A 768 33.44 11.68 -9.44
CA LEU A 768 34.33 10.58 -9.80
C LEU A 768 34.62 9.64 -8.60
N TYR A 769 34.41 10.05 -7.35
CA TYR A 769 34.64 9.19 -6.18
C TYR A 769 33.59 8.07 -5.97
N PRO A 770 32.27 8.33 -6.03
CA PRO A 770 31.26 7.25 -6.07
C PRO A 770 31.43 6.31 -7.27
N ALA A 771 31.77 6.87 -8.45
CA ALA A 771 32.05 6.08 -9.64
C ALA A 771 33.31 5.21 -9.47
N ALA A 772 34.35 5.73 -8.80
CA ALA A 772 35.53 4.95 -8.44
C ALA A 772 35.22 3.88 -7.38
N LEU A 773 34.39 4.16 -6.36
CA LEU A 773 33.96 3.14 -5.39
C LEU A 773 33.25 1.98 -6.09
N ALA A 774 32.31 2.28 -6.99
CA ALA A 774 31.60 1.27 -7.77
C ALA A 774 32.54 0.48 -8.72
N TYR A 775 33.53 1.14 -9.33
CA TYR A 775 34.54 0.47 -10.14
C TYR A 775 35.46 -0.44 -9.29
N LEU A 776 35.86 0.01 -8.10
CA LEU A 776 36.73 -0.75 -7.19
C LEU A 776 36.04 -1.97 -6.55
N THR A 777 34.73 -1.89 -6.27
CA THR A 777 33.95 -3.03 -5.73
C THR A 777 33.40 -3.96 -6.81
N SER A 778 33.59 -3.65 -8.10
CA SER A 778 32.98 -4.41 -9.21
C SER A 778 33.60 -5.79 -9.47
N ASP A 779 34.92 -5.95 -9.29
CA ASP A 779 35.65 -7.17 -9.63
C ASP A 779 36.65 -7.55 -8.50
N PRO A 780 36.69 -8.83 -8.04
CA PRO A 780 37.58 -9.24 -6.96
C PRO A 780 39.07 -9.07 -7.32
N ARG A 781 39.44 -9.18 -8.60
CA ARG A 781 40.82 -8.94 -9.06
C ARG A 781 41.22 -7.46 -9.01
N ILE A 782 40.27 -6.56 -9.30
CA ILE A 782 40.50 -5.10 -9.20
C ILE A 782 40.61 -4.71 -7.72
N LEU A 783 39.81 -5.34 -6.85
CA LEU A 783 39.88 -5.17 -5.40
C LEU A 783 41.21 -5.69 -4.80
N GLU A 784 41.71 -6.84 -5.28
CA GLU A 784 43.03 -7.37 -4.91
C GLU A 784 44.19 -6.51 -5.43
N GLU A 785 44.09 -5.94 -6.64
CA GLU A 785 45.10 -5.04 -7.21
C GLU A 785 45.08 -3.62 -6.59
N ALA A 786 43.96 -3.22 -5.94
CA ALA A 786 43.79 -1.91 -5.29
C ALA A 786 44.01 -1.91 -3.76
N GLY A 787 43.65 -3.00 -3.05
CA GLY A 787 43.91 -3.17 -1.61
C GLY A 787 42.84 -2.59 -0.66
N SER A 788 42.79 -3.13 0.57
CA SER A 788 41.74 -2.82 1.56
C SER A 788 41.87 -1.45 2.24
N GLU A 789 43.05 -0.81 2.20
CA GLU A 789 43.26 0.51 2.80
C GLU A 789 42.57 1.62 1.98
N GLU A 790 42.70 1.62 0.65
CA GLU A 790 42.04 2.60 -0.23
C GLU A 790 40.50 2.51 -0.12
N LEU A 791 39.95 1.29 0.02
CA LEU A 791 38.52 1.11 0.32
C LEU A 791 38.13 1.78 1.64
N SER A 792 38.94 1.61 2.70
CA SER A 792 38.68 2.25 4.00
C SER A 792 38.84 3.79 3.93
N ALA A 793 39.74 4.31 3.10
CA ALA A 793 39.95 5.73 2.90
C ALA A 793 38.75 6.37 2.18
N VAL A 794 38.25 5.72 1.12
CA VAL A 794 37.04 6.15 0.41
C VAL A 794 35.81 6.08 1.32
N LEU A 795 35.63 5.01 2.10
CA LEU A 795 34.51 4.88 3.06
C LEU A 795 34.56 5.93 4.18
N ASN A 796 35.74 6.18 4.77
CA ASN A 796 35.91 7.23 5.77
C ASN A 796 35.67 8.64 5.20
N LYS A 797 35.94 8.86 3.90
CA LYS A 797 35.63 10.14 3.24
C LYS A 797 34.13 10.28 2.99
N ILE A 798 33.47 9.20 2.59
CA ILE A 798 32.01 9.13 2.41
C ILE A 798 31.25 9.39 3.73
N ASP A 799 31.68 8.82 4.85
CA ASP A 799 31.02 9.03 6.15
C ASP A 799 31.24 10.46 6.69
N LYS A 800 32.46 11.01 6.56
CA LYS A 800 32.76 12.40 6.95
C LYS A 800 32.03 13.44 6.13
N ASP A 801 31.91 13.22 4.82
CA ASP A 801 31.25 14.13 3.89
C ASP A 801 29.74 13.84 3.77
N GLY A 802 29.21 12.86 4.52
CA GLY A 802 27.79 12.50 4.55
C GLY A 802 27.21 11.98 3.22
N LEU A 803 28.07 11.52 2.30
CA LEU A 803 27.70 11.28 0.90
C LEU A 803 26.74 10.09 0.71
N MET A 804 26.68 9.16 1.68
CA MET A 804 25.81 7.98 1.64
C MET A 804 25.35 7.61 3.05
N ALA A 805 24.08 7.20 3.20
CA ALA A 805 23.59 6.68 4.48
C ALA A 805 24.18 5.27 4.79
N PRO A 806 24.34 4.86 6.07
CA PRO A 806 24.91 3.56 6.42
C PRO A 806 24.19 2.36 5.77
N LEU A 807 22.87 2.44 5.60
CA LEU A 807 22.09 1.44 4.86
C LEU A 807 22.41 1.42 3.35
N GLN A 808 22.68 2.57 2.74
CA GLN A 808 23.10 2.65 1.33
C GLN A 808 24.53 2.16 1.15
N VAL A 809 25.43 2.42 2.11
CA VAL A 809 26.79 1.85 2.14
C VAL A 809 26.74 0.32 2.28
N ILE A 810 25.86 -0.22 3.14
CA ILE A 810 25.60 -1.66 3.18
C ILE A 810 25.03 -2.15 1.84
N GLN A 811 24.14 -1.42 1.19
CA GLN A 811 23.60 -1.81 -0.12
C GLN A 811 24.67 -1.81 -1.22
N THR A 812 25.55 -0.82 -1.31
CA THR A 812 26.62 -0.83 -2.33
C THR A 812 27.73 -1.84 -2.04
N LEU A 813 27.90 -2.29 -0.80
CA LEU A 813 28.90 -3.30 -0.41
C LEU A 813 28.35 -4.75 -0.39
N VAL A 814 27.09 -4.95 -0.04
CA VAL A 814 26.45 -6.28 0.17
C VAL A 814 25.38 -6.58 -0.87
N GLY A 815 24.76 -5.56 -1.48
CA GLY A 815 23.43 -5.68 -2.10
C GLY A 815 23.16 -4.81 -3.32
N GLN A 816 24.08 -4.74 -4.29
CA GLN A 816 23.75 -4.38 -5.69
C GLN A 816 24.30 -5.35 -6.74
N SER A 817 24.80 -6.53 -6.35
CA SER A 817 24.96 -7.67 -7.28
C SER A 817 24.23 -8.90 -6.76
N GLY A 818 22.98 -9.08 -7.20
CA GLY A 818 22.14 -10.24 -6.88
C GLY A 818 22.56 -11.54 -7.59
N SER A 819 23.84 -11.75 -7.91
CA SER A 819 24.32 -13.01 -8.50
C SER A 819 25.73 -13.46 -8.08
N SER A 820 26.56 -12.58 -7.51
CA SER A 820 27.78 -12.96 -6.80
C SER A 820 27.69 -12.47 -5.35
N GLY A 821 27.78 -13.40 -4.38
CA GLY A 821 27.78 -13.03 -2.96
C GLY A 821 28.83 -11.95 -2.68
N GLY A 822 28.43 -10.89 -1.97
CA GLY A 822 29.23 -9.67 -1.82
C GLY A 822 30.67 -9.95 -1.40
N VAL A 823 31.62 -9.43 -2.18
CA VAL A 823 33.07 -9.69 -2.00
C VAL A 823 33.56 -9.17 -0.63
N ALA A 824 32.90 -8.14 -0.09
CA ALA A 824 33.16 -7.63 1.25
C ALA A 824 32.53 -8.51 2.35
N THR A 825 33.35 -9.35 3.01
CA THR A 825 32.91 -10.06 4.22
C THR A 825 32.48 -9.08 5.33
N MET A 826 31.38 -9.39 6.01
CA MET A 826 30.78 -8.60 7.11
C MET A 826 31.79 -8.21 8.21
N GLY A 827 32.88 -8.97 8.40
CA GLY A 827 33.96 -8.63 9.32
C GLY A 827 34.66 -7.29 9.03
N MET A 828 34.74 -6.86 7.76
CA MET A 828 35.37 -5.60 7.36
C MET A 828 34.50 -4.37 7.70
N ILE A 829 33.17 -4.54 7.76
CA ILE A 829 32.19 -3.47 7.94
C ILE A 829 31.69 -3.42 9.40
N LYS A 830 31.87 -4.51 10.17
CA LYS A 830 31.51 -4.61 11.60
C LYS A 830 31.96 -3.43 12.48
N PRO A 831 33.21 -2.89 12.41
CA PRO A 831 33.59 -1.77 13.26
C PRO A 831 32.78 -0.49 12.96
N TYR A 832 32.58 -0.18 11.67
CA TYR A 832 31.78 0.96 11.22
C TYR A 832 30.36 0.93 11.79
N LEU A 833 29.67 -0.20 11.65
CA LEU A 833 28.28 -0.35 12.11
C LEU A 833 28.14 -0.38 13.64
N HIS A 834 29.14 -0.89 14.37
CA HIS A 834 29.13 -0.89 15.83
C HIS A 834 29.13 0.53 16.38
N GLU A 835 30.00 1.40 15.82
CA GLU A 835 30.12 2.79 16.24
C GLU A 835 28.84 3.60 15.93
N THR A 836 28.22 3.39 14.77
CA THR A 836 26.94 4.03 14.43
C THR A 836 25.82 3.65 15.41
N ILE A 837 25.67 2.36 15.73
CA ILE A 837 24.57 1.85 16.59
C ILE A 837 24.73 2.29 18.05
N GLU A 838 25.96 2.35 18.58
CA GLU A 838 26.18 2.84 19.95
C GLU A 838 25.88 4.34 20.09
N ARG A 839 26.19 5.14 19.06
CA ARG A 839 25.87 6.57 19.00
C ARG A 839 24.35 6.80 19.14
N GLU A 840 23.55 6.16 18.28
CA GLU A 840 22.08 6.31 18.27
C GLU A 840 21.44 5.85 19.59
N ARG A 841 21.88 4.71 20.16
CA ARG A 841 21.35 4.20 21.43
C ARG A 841 21.55 5.19 22.59
N LYS A 842 22.67 5.89 22.60
CA LYS A 842 23.02 6.88 23.64
C LYS A 842 22.09 8.10 23.60
N GLU A 843 21.72 8.56 22.40
CA GLU A 843 20.82 9.69 22.18
C GLU A 843 19.38 9.37 22.61
N ILE A 844 18.85 8.21 22.20
CA ILE A 844 17.50 7.75 22.60
C ILE A 844 17.37 7.68 24.13
N ALA A 845 18.38 7.17 24.82
CA ALA A 845 18.38 7.09 26.28
C ALA A 845 18.40 8.48 26.96
N ALA A 846 19.13 9.45 26.39
CA ALA A 846 19.16 10.82 26.88
C ALA A 846 17.81 11.53 26.71
N ASN A 847 17.17 11.36 25.55
CA ASN A 847 15.89 12.01 25.24
C ASN A 847 14.75 11.50 26.13
N ARG A 848 14.66 10.18 26.38
CA ARG A 848 13.63 9.61 27.28
C ARG A 848 13.70 10.19 28.71
N ARG A 849 14.91 10.42 29.24
CA ARG A 849 15.11 11.00 30.59
C ARG A 849 14.59 12.44 30.71
N ARG A 850 14.76 13.27 29.66
CA ARG A 850 14.24 14.65 29.64
C ARG A 850 12.72 14.68 29.66
N ILE A 851 12.07 13.82 28.86
CA ILE A 851 10.61 13.74 28.75
C ILE A 851 9.96 13.38 30.10
N SER A 852 10.53 12.43 30.85
CA SER A 852 10.01 12.07 32.18
C SER A 852 10.14 13.21 33.20
N ALA A 853 11.23 13.99 33.16
CA ALA A 853 11.45 15.10 34.07
C ALA A 853 10.41 16.22 33.88
N PHE A 854 10.24 16.71 32.64
CA PHE A 854 9.31 17.80 32.34
C PHE A 854 7.84 17.45 32.62
N ARG A 855 7.43 16.19 32.41
CA ARG A 855 6.07 15.73 32.77
C ARG A 855 5.81 15.82 34.27
N SER A 856 6.76 15.35 35.09
CA SER A 856 6.63 15.39 36.56
C SER A 856 6.57 16.82 37.10
N GLU A 857 7.36 17.73 36.54
CA GLU A 857 7.37 19.14 36.95
C GLU A 857 6.07 19.85 36.58
N THR A 858 5.54 19.58 35.39
CA THR A 858 4.27 20.17 34.91
C THR A 858 3.08 19.76 35.79
N GLU A 859 3.02 18.49 36.17
CA GLU A 859 1.97 17.95 37.04
C GLU A 859 1.99 18.62 38.43
N GLN A 860 3.19 18.76 39.02
CA GLN A 860 3.39 19.45 40.29
C GLN A 860 2.93 20.91 40.22
N LYS A 861 3.30 21.64 39.16
CA LYS A 861 2.92 23.06 39.01
C LYS A 861 1.42 23.27 38.84
N ARG A 862 0.71 22.34 38.18
CA ARG A 862 -0.76 22.37 38.10
C ARG A 862 -1.42 22.18 39.47
N ALA A 863 -0.92 21.25 40.28
CA ALA A 863 -1.41 21.05 41.64
C ALA A 863 -1.17 22.29 42.54
N GLU A 864 0.03 22.90 42.45
CA GLU A 864 0.37 24.13 43.18
C GLU A 864 -0.59 25.30 42.85
N LEU A 865 -0.97 25.47 41.58
CA LEU A 865 -1.93 26.51 41.16
C LEU A 865 -3.35 26.26 41.70
N ALA A 866 -3.83 25.02 41.67
CA ALA A 866 -5.17 24.68 42.17
C ALA A 866 -5.29 24.88 43.69
N ASP A 867 -4.23 24.59 44.44
CA ASP A 867 -4.19 24.81 45.89
C ASP A 867 -4.17 26.30 46.26
N LEU A 868 -3.42 27.14 45.51
CA LEU A 868 -3.33 28.58 45.76
C LEU A 868 -4.65 29.32 45.56
N GLY A 869 -5.51 28.86 44.64
CA GLY A 869 -6.81 29.50 44.36
C GLY A 869 -7.96 29.06 45.28
N SER A 870 -7.82 27.94 45.99
CA SER A 870 -8.94 27.29 46.69
C SER A 870 -8.81 27.20 48.22
N LYS A 871 -7.60 27.37 48.77
CA LYS A 871 -7.32 27.19 50.21
C LYS A 871 -6.70 28.45 50.84
N PRO A 872 -7.10 28.85 52.06
CA PRO A 872 -6.45 29.96 52.76
C PRO A 872 -5.00 29.61 53.12
N ALA A 873 -4.07 30.50 52.78
CA ALA A 873 -2.65 30.30 53.04
C ALA A 873 -2.29 30.56 54.51
N VAL A 874 -1.75 29.55 55.20
CA VAL A 874 -1.27 29.67 56.59
C VAL A 874 0.22 30.00 56.61
N PHE A 875 0.59 31.11 57.22
CA PHE A 875 1.99 31.53 57.39
C PHE A 875 2.51 31.13 58.77
N GLN A 876 3.47 30.19 58.80
CA GLN A 876 4.05 29.65 60.05
C GLN A 876 5.52 30.06 60.28
N SER A 877 6.11 30.82 59.35
CA SER A 877 7.51 31.25 59.45
C SER A 877 7.70 32.27 60.57
N THR A 878 8.54 31.93 61.55
CA THR A 878 8.84 32.74 62.74
C THR A 878 10.14 33.55 62.63
N ARG A 879 10.78 33.57 61.45
CA ARG A 879 12.03 34.30 61.16
C ARG A 879 11.93 35.03 59.82
N CYS A 880 12.57 36.19 59.73
CA CYS A 880 12.57 37.03 58.54
C CYS A 880 13.53 36.49 57.48
N ALA A 881 13.08 36.34 56.23
CA ALA A 881 13.87 35.70 55.18
C ALA A 881 15.05 36.54 54.63
N VAL A 882 15.19 37.82 55.02
CA VAL A 882 16.38 38.65 54.71
C VAL A 882 17.40 38.63 55.85
N CYS A 883 17.00 38.97 57.08
CA CYS A 883 17.93 39.15 58.20
C CYS A 883 18.03 37.93 59.13
N THR A 884 17.23 36.88 58.91
CA THR A 884 17.18 35.61 59.68
C THR A 884 16.83 35.70 61.16
N ALA A 885 16.72 36.90 61.71
CA ALA A 885 16.25 37.19 63.06
C ALA A 885 14.76 36.78 63.25
N PRO A 886 14.30 36.52 64.48
CA PRO A 886 12.90 36.25 64.78
C PRO A 886 11.99 37.37 64.27
N LEU A 887 10.79 37.01 63.81
CA LEU A 887 9.81 37.95 63.27
C LEU A 887 9.12 38.72 64.41
N ASP A 888 9.58 39.95 64.61
CA ASP A 888 8.90 40.95 65.43
C ASP A 888 7.75 41.56 64.62
N LEU A 889 6.64 41.91 65.29
CA LEU A 889 5.56 42.68 64.68
C LEU A 889 6.00 44.15 64.52
N PRO A 890 5.64 44.84 63.41
CA PRO A 890 4.84 44.37 62.27
C PRO A 890 5.63 43.59 61.20
N ALA A 891 4.99 42.55 60.66
CA ALA A 891 5.52 41.65 59.64
C ALA A 891 4.65 41.65 58.37
N VAL A 892 5.28 41.43 57.22
CA VAL A 892 4.62 41.32 55.90
C VAL A 892 4.84 39.92 55.35
N HIS A 893 3.75 39.31 54.86
CA HIS A 893 3.71 37.93 54.37
C HIS A 893 3.27 37.90 52.90
N PHE A 894 4.04 37.25 52.03
CA PHE A 894 3.68 37.04 50.63
C PHE A 894 3.13 35.63 50.42
N LEU A 895 2.22 35.44 49.46
CA LEU A 895 1.60 34.13 49.15
C LEU A 895 2.62 33.04 48.74
N CYS A 896 3.84 33.40 48.35
CA CYS A 896 4.98 32.47 48.21
C CYS A 896 5.52 31.91 49.55
N LYS A 897 4.85 32.20 50.67
CA LYS A 897 5.17 31.78 52.05
C LYS A 897 6.43 32.43 52.66
N HIS A 898 7.06 33.37 51.96
CA HIS A 898 8.14 34.19 52.51
C HIS A 898 7.61 35.37 53.34
N SER A 899 8.28 35.60 54.46
CA SER A 899 7.86 36.56 55.49
C SER A 899 9.02 37.46 55.88
N PHE A 900 8.74 38.75 56.05
CA PHE A 900 9.74 39.79 56.26
C PHE A 900 9.27 40.76 57.35
N HIS A 901 10.21 41.33 58.13
CA HIS A 901 9.87 42.51 58.95
C HIS A 901 9.56 43.69 58.02
N GLN A 902 8.59 44.55 58.38
CA GLN A 902 8.27 45.73 57.57
C GLN A 902 9.50 46.64 57.35
N ARG A 903 10.38 46.78 58.36
CA ARG A 903 11.66 47.51 58.26
C ARG A 903 12.72 46.89 57.32
N CYS A 904 12.60 45.61 56.97
CA CYS A 904 13.53 44.90 56.10
C CYS A 904 13.07 44.86 54.64
N LEU A 905 11.81 45.23 54.36
CA LEU A 905 11.25 45.28 53.02
C LEU A 905 11.47 46.70 52.45
N ARG A 906 12.25 46.82 51.37
CA ARG A 906 12.57 48.12 50.74
C ARG A 906 11.66 48.51 49.58
N ALA A 907 10.79 47.59 49.13
CA ALA A 907 9.93 47.78 47.96
C ALA A 907 8.55 47.17 48.24
N GLU A 908 7.50 47.87 47.84
CA GLU A 908 6.11 47.42 47.98
C GLU A 908 5.65 46.76 46.67
N GLY A 909 5.02 45.58 46.75
CA GLY A 909 4.37 44.92 45.62
C GLY A 909 4.77 43.46 45.36
N GLU A 910 6.07 43.13 45.36
CA GLU A 910 6.56 41.78 45.05
C GLU A 910 7.57 41.26 46.09
N CYS A 911 7.65 39.93 46.25
CA CYS A 911 8.60 39.28 47.16
C CYS A 911 10.03 39.36 46.60
N PRO A 912 11.00 40.02 47.27
CA PRO A 912 12.33 40.27 46.70
C PRO A 912 13.13 39.02 46.31
N GLN A 913 12.89 37.88 46.99
CA GLN A 913 13.55 36.61 46.65
C GLN A 913 12.97 35.97 45.38
N CYS A 914 11.68 36.14 45.10
CA CYS A 914 11.00 35.52 43.96
C CYS A 914 10.89 36.46 42.75
N ALA A 915 11.14 37.77 42.95
CA ALA A 915 10.98 38.80 41.91
C ALA A 915 11.87 38.53 40.70
N ASN A 916 13.14 38.15 40.92
CA ASN A 916 14.08 37.83 39.83
C ASN A 916 13.59 36.64 38.98
N ASP A 917 13.25 35.52 39.62
CA ASP A 917 12.77 34.33 38.92
C ASP A 917 11.46 34.62 38.15
N ASN A 918 10.50 35.28 38.80
CA ASN A 918 9.26 35.71 38.16
C ASN A 918 9.49 36.72 37.03
N ALA A 919 10.54 37.54 37.08
CA ALA A 919 10.93 38.46 36.01
C ALA A 919 11.56 37.69 34.83
N THR A 920 12.41 36.69 35.08
CA THR A 920 12.94 35.82 34.00
C THR A 920 11.83 35.05 33.29
N ILE A 921 10.86 34.49 34.01
CA ILE A 921 9.71 33.79 33.43
C ILE A 921 8.83 34.75 32.62
N ARG A 922 8.57 35.97 33.12
CA ARG A 922 7.85 37.02 32.37
C ARG A 922 8.60 37.44 31.10
N ALA A 923 9.92 37.59 31.15
CA ALA A 923 10.76 37.91 29.99
C ALA A 923 10.75 36.79 28.95
N LEU A 924 10.92 35.53 29.37
CA LEU A 924 10.84 34.36 28.49
C LEU A 924 9.48 34.29 27.78
N ARG A 925 8.37 34.40 28.53
CA ARG A 925 7.02 34.42 27.95
C ARG A 925 6.82 35.58 26.97
N LYS A 926 7.36 36.77 27.25
CA LYS A 926 7.32 37.92 26.33
C LYS A 926 8.10 37.62 25.04
N THR A 927 9.30 37.06 25.13
CA THR A 927 10.09 36.68 23.93
C THR A 927 9.42 35.60 23.09
N GLN A 928 8.72 34.65 23.71
CA GLN A 928 7.93 33.63 23.01
C GLN A 928 6.74 34.24 22.25
N ILE A 929 6.03 35.20 22.85
CA ILE A 929 4.94 35.94 22.17
C ILE A 929 5.50 36.81 21.03
N GLU A 930 6.64 37.48 21.24
CA GLU A 930 7.29 38.30 20.20
C GLU A 930 7.87 37.47 19.04
N THR A 931 8.17 36.19 19.25
CA THR A 931 8.58 35.25 18.17
C THR A 931 7.38 34.58 17.50
N ALA A 932 6.25 34.38 18.19
CA ALA A 932 4.99 33.94 17.58
C ALA A 932 4.52 34.87 16.44
N GLY A 933 4.74 36.17 16.56
CA GLY A 933 4.44 37.13 15.49
C GLY A 933 5.40 37.17 14.30
N LYS A 934 6.46 36.35 14.25
CA LYS A 934 7.59 36.49 13.28
C LYS A 934 7.86 35.22 12.48
N HIS A 935 6.89 34.79 11.67
CA HIS A 935 6.96 33.58 10.84
C HIS A 935 8.16 33.52 9.86
N GLU A 936 8.69 34.67 9.40
CA GLU A 936 9.83 34.68 8.48
C GLU A 936 11.15 34.20 9.14
N LEU A 937 11.31 34.38 10.45
CA LEU A 937 12.47 33.83 11.16
C LEU A 937 12.43 32.30 11.19
N PHE A 938 11.25 31.71 11.38
CA PHE A 938 11.05 30.27 11.33
C PHE A 938 11.38 29.68 9.96
N LYS A 939 10.96 30.32 8.85
CA LYS A 939 11.31 29.88 7.50
C LYS A 939 12.81 29.95 7.23
N ALA A 940 13.47 31.05 7.61
CA ALA A 940 14.91 31.21 7.43
C ALA A 940 15.73 30.17 8.22
N GLU A 941 15.30 29.84 9.45
CA GLU A 941 15.89 28.76 10.25
C GLU A 941 15.70 27.39 9.56
N LEU A 942 14.51 27.13 9.02
CA LEU A 942 14.15 25.88 8.34
C LEU A 942 14.93 25.67 7.03
N GLU A 943 15.08 26.72 6.22
CA GLU A 943 15.85 26.67 4.96
C GLU A 943 17.34 26.44 5.20
N ARG A 944 17.87 26.97 6.32
CA ARG A 944 19.26 26.81 6.73
C ARG A 944 19.54 25.48 7.45
N SER A 945 18.53 24.86 8.05
CA SER A 945 18.68 23.59 8.77
C SER A 945 18.85 22.38 7.84
N GLU A 946 19.84 21.54 8.14
CA GLU A 946 20.03 20.23 7.48
C GLU A 946 18.94 19.23 7.92
N ASP A 947 18.65 19.15 9.23
CA ASP A 947 17.49 18.43 9.77
C ASP A 947 16.32 19.39 10.05
N ARG A 948 15.48 19.54 9.02
CA ARG A 948 14.27 20.36 9.06
C ARG A 948 13.24 19.88 10.08
N PHE A 949 13.19 18.58 10.39
CA PHE A 949 12.20 18.03 11.31
C PHE A 949 12.54 18.37 12.77
N ALA A 950 13.82 18.27 13.14
CA ALA A 950 14.30 18.68 14.46
C ALA A 950 13.98 20.16 14.75
N THR A 951 14.22 21.05 13.78
CA THR A 951 13.89 22.48 13.89
C THR A 951 12.39 22.70 14.09
N VAL A 952 11.52 22.05 13.31
CA VAL A 952 10.06 22.15 13.47
C VAL A 952 9.60 21.71 14.87
N ALA A 953 10.13 20.59 15.36
CA ALA A 953 9.79 20.06 16.68
C ALA A 953 10.22 21.00 17.83
N GLU A 954 11.38 21.66 17.71
CA GLU A 954 11.84 22.65 18.69
C GLU A 954 10.96 23.90 18.71
N TRP A 955 10.64 24.47 17.53
CA TRP A 955 9.76 25.64 17.42
C TRP A 955 8.34 25.36 17.93
N PHE A 956 7.82 24.15 17.72
CA PHE A 956 6.56 23.70 18.32
C PHE A 956 6.65 23.64 19.86
N GLY A 957 7.72 23.04 20.40
CA GLY A 957 7.97 22.95 21.85
C GLY A 957 8.10 24.30 22.56
N ARG A 958 8.48 25.36 21.83
CA ARG A 958 8.55 26.74 22.35
C ARG A 958 7.19 27.46 22.41
N GLY A 959 6.09 26.83 21.96
CA GLY A 959 4.73 27.39 22.04
C GLY A 959 4.40 28.46 20.99
N VAL A 960 5.29 28.68 20.03
CA VAL A 960 5.21 29.75 19.00
C VAL A 960 4.01 29.56 18.06
N MET A 961 3.58 28.32 17.85
CA MET A 961 2.48 27.95 16.92
C MET A 961 1.09 27.87 17.60
N GLY A 962 0.94 28.40 18.81
CA GLY A 962 -0.35 28.45 19.53
C GLY A 962 -1.26 29.58 19.05
N ALA A 963 -2.56 29.34 18.96
CA ALA A 963 -3.53 30.38 18.63
C ALA A 963 -3.54 31.50 19.70
N PRO A 964 -3.66 32.79 19.31
CA PRO A 964 -3.66 33.89 20.28
C PRO A 964 -4.88 33.79 21.20
N SER A 965 -4.63 33.66 22.50
CA SER A 965 -5.66 33.66 23.55
C SER A 965 -6.33 35.05 23.65
N ALA A 966 -7.65 35.07 23.84
CA ALA A 966 -8.47 36.28 23.81
C ALA A 966 -8.19 37.32 24.93
N ASP A 967 -7.36 37.00 25.93
CA ASP A 967 -6.94 37.90 27.02
C ASP A 967 -5.85 38.92 26.60
N ALA A 968 -5.87 39.35 25.33
CA ALA A 968 -4.97 40.35 24.75
C ALA A 968 -5.75 41.56 24.18
N ALA A 969 -6.76 42.00 24.95
CA ALA A 969 -7.55 43.21 24.76
C ALA A 969 -7.64 43.98 26.08
#